data_AF-A0A960MH50-F1
#
_entry.id   AF-A0A960MH50-F1
#
_cell.length_a   1.000
_cell.length_b   1.000
_cell.length_c   1.000
_cell.angle_alpha   90.00
_cell.angle_beta   90.00
_cell.angle_gamma   90.00
#
_symmetry.space_group_name_H-M   'P 1'
#
loop_
_entity.id
_entity.type
_entity.pdbx_description
1 polymer ?
#
loop_
_entity_poly.entity_id
_entity_poly.type
_entity_poly.pdbx_seq_one_letter_code
_entity_poly.pdbx_strand_id
1 'polypeptide(L)'
;MVASCGLDNSVASIKQSIRDHLVHTLAVDVDTASSHDWWIATCMTVRDRILERSSNTRHVHRSGNVKRLYYFSLEYLMGRLLENNLISIGVFEATDQALREMGRSLGEVIDKAPDMGLGNGGLGRLAACFIDSLATLDLPAIGYGINYEFGLFRQSFVDGRQVESPDDWRRWGNPWEICRPDRAVEISLYGRVEHQFDDLGEGRMVWTDTRTMLGVPWDLPVAGYGCGTVNFLRLWESRASKDFDLNTFNEGGYVEAVREKALSETVSKVLYPNDETEMGKELRLVQQYFFVACSLRDILTRYRWSNDTWEGLPEKAAIQLNDTHPAIAVAELMRLLVDEELMPWNQAWQICQRTFAYTNHTLLPEALERWSVPLFEKVLPRHLQIIFEINRRFLVHDVEAKWPGDDEKKAHLSLIEEGHTKMIRMAHLAVIGSHTTNGVAALHTELLKRHLFHDFNELFPGRFQNKTNGITPRRWLKVCNHSLSHLIDRSIGADWPRNLDRLRDLEPFIDDPNWRSEFHAIKRQNKERLAGLIKKLCGVTVDPCALFDVQIKRLHEYKRQHLNLLHILTLYRRLLHNPHLDITPRVFVFAAKAAPGYRLAKEIIHAINATAARINHDERIGGKLKVAFLPNYGVSLAEKII
;
A
#
# COMPACT_ATOMS: atom_id res chain seq x y z
N MET A 1 34.34 11.79 18.33
CA MET A 1 34.47 12.02 16.87
C MET A 1 34.76 10.68 16.22
N VAL A 2 33.73 9.93 15.84
CA VAL A 2 33.88 8.81 14.90
C VAL A 2 33.85 9.46 13.52
N ALA A 3 34.93 9.32 12.74
CA ALA A 3 34.96 9.80 11.37
C ALA A 3 33.74 9.20 10.63
N SER A 4 32.87 10.04 10.08
CA SER A 4 31.80 9.55 9.20
C SER A 4 32.48 8.99 7.95
N CYS A 5 32.54 7.67 7.83
CA CYS A 5 33.02 6.95 6.66
C CYS A 5 31.96 6.99 5.54
N GLY A 6 31.47 8.21 5.28
CA GLY A 6 30.43 8.55 4.31
C GLY A 6 30.86 8.26 2.90
N LEU A 7 30.05 7.51 2.13
CA LEU A 7 30.16 7.57 0.68
C LEU A 7 29.96 9.01 0.22
N ASP A 8 30.98 9.57 -0.44
CA ASP A 8 30.91 10.89 -1.04
C ASP A 8 29.82 10.94 -2.12
N ASN A 9 29.11 12.06 -2.21
CA ASN A 9 28.03 12.29 -3.18
C ASN A 9 28.51 13.06 -4.42
N SER A 10 29.81 13.27 -4.59
CA SER A 10 30.36 13.81 -5.83
C SER A 10 30.06 12.92 -7.03
N VAL A 11 30.06 13.54 -8.21
CA VAL A 11 29.90 12.88 -9.50
C VAL A 11 30.92 11.76 -9.68
N ALA A 12 32.19 11.99 -9.30
CA ALA A 12 33.25 11.00 -9.41
C ALA A 12 32.99 9.76 -8.54
N SER A 13 32.58 9.96 -7.28
CA SER A 13 32.21 8.87 -6.37
C SER A 13 31.02 8.05 -6.88
N ILE A 14 30.00 8.71 -7.42
CA ILE A 14 28.82 8.04 -7.99
C ILE A 14 29.21 7.22 -9.22
N LYS A 15 30.02 7.76 -10.15
CA LYS A 15 30.51 7.03 -11.32
C LYS A 15 31.28 5.77 -10.91
N GLN A 16 32.13 5.90 -9.89
CA GLN A 16 32.90 4.77 -9.37
C GLN A 16 31.97 3.72 -8.78
N SER A 17 31.01 4.09 -7.92
CA SER A 17 30.03 3.16 -7.36
C SER A 17 29.21 2.41 -8.42
N ILE A 18 28.77 3.12 -9.48
CA ILE A 18 28.03 2.50 -10.60
C ILE A 18 28.92 1.48 -11.30
N ARG A 19 30.18 1.84 -11.59
CA ARG A 19 31.16 0.94 -12.21
C ARG A 19 31.42 -0.29 -11.34
N ASP A 20 31.59 -0.08 -10.03
CA ASP A 20 31.84 -1.16 -9.08
C ASP A 20 30.67 -2.15 -9.03
N HIS A 21 29.41 -1.68 -9.09
CA HIS A 21 28.28 -2.60 -9.17
C HIS A 21 28.18 -3.32 -10.51
N LEU A 22 28.46 -2.65 -11.63
CA LEU A 22 28.52 -3.33 -12.94
C LEU A 22 29.56 -4.46 -12.92
N VAL A 23 30.78 -4.17 -12.48
CA VAL A 23 31.90 -5.11 -12.53
C VAL A 23 31.84 -6.15 -11.40
N HIS A 24 31.66 -5.74 -10.16
CA HIS A 24 31.80 -6.61 -8.99
C HIS A 24 30.49 -7.23 -8.51
N THR A 25 29.34 -6.60 -8.80
CA THR A 25 28.03 -7.16 -8.41
C THR A 25 27.36 -7.91 -9.55
N LEU A 26 27.41 -7.37 -10.76
CA LEU A 26 26.74 -7.94 -11.93
C LEU A 26 27.68 -8.72 -12.85
N ALA A 27 29.00 -8.64 -12.62
CA ALA A 27 30.01 -9.31 -13.44
C ALA A 27 29.91 -8.96 -14.94
N VAL A 28 29.62 -7.69 -15.25
CA VAL A 28 29.54 -7.17 -16.62
C VAL A 28 30.50 -5.99 -16.82
N ASP A 29 31.06 -5.89 -18.03
CA ASP A 29 31.87 -4.74 -18.43
C ASP A 29 30.99 -3.54 -18.79
N VAL A 30 31.51 -2.34 -18.58
CA VAL A 30 30.81 -1.08 -18.89
C VAL A 30 30.38 -1.02 -20.35
N ASP A 31 31.20 -1.56 -21.26
CA ASP A 31 30.97 -1.54 -22.71
C ASP A 31 29.89 -2.54 -23.17
N THR A 32 29.67 -3.61 -22.40
CA THR A 32 28.71 -4.69 -22.72
C THR A 32 27.44 -4.66 -21.86
N ALA A 33 27.40 -3.82 -20.82
CA ALA A 33 26.28 -3.67 -19.92
C ALA A 33 24.98 -3.27 -20.63
N SER A 34 23.94 -4.08 -20.43
CA SER A 34 22.59 -3.82 -20.93
C SER A 34 21.92 -2.68 -20.16
N SER A 35 20.83 -2.12 -20.69
CA SER A 35 20.07 -1.09 -19.95
C SER A 35 19.53 -1.59 -18.61
N HIS A 36 19.32 -2.91 -18.45
CA HIS A 36 18.89 -3.50 -17.20
C HIS A 36 20.02 -3.48 -16.16
N ASP A 37 21.25 -3.77 -16.60
CA ASP A 37 22.44 -3.73 -15.73
C ASP A 37 22.70 -2.31 -15.24
N TRP A 38 22.60 -1.31 -16.11
CA TRP A 38 22.70 0.11 -15.75
C TRP A 38 21.66 0.53 -14.72
N TRP A 39 20.43 0.03 -14.83
CA TRP A 39 19.37 0.27 -13.86
C TRP A 39 19.69 -0.36 -12.51
N ILE A 40 20.07 -1.64 -12.48
CA ILE A 40 20.44 -2.32 -11.22
C ILE A 40 21.63 -1.63 -10.56
N ALA A 41 22.71 -1.38 -11.30
CA ALA A 41 23.92 -0.77 -10.77
C ALA A 41 23.67 0.63 -10.20
N THR A 42 22.82 1.42 -10.87
CA THR A 42 22.43 2.75 -10.40
C THR A 42 21.54 2.68 -9.16
N CYS A 43 20.58 1.75 -9.11
CA CYS A 43 19.76 1.53 -7.91
C CYS A 43 20.60 1.07 -6.71
N MET A 44 21.55 0.15 -6.91
CA MET A 44 22.44 -0.31 -5.84
C MET A 44 23.35 0.82 -5.33
N THR A 45 23.90 1.63 -6.24
CA THR A 45 24.69 2.83 -5.91
C THR A 45 23.93 3.80 -4.98
N VAL A 46 22.63 4.01 -5.26
CA VAL A 46 21.75 4.86 -4.45
C VAL A 46 21.38 4.16 -3.14
N ARG A 47 21.11 2.85 -3.19
CA ARG A 47 20.77 2.04 -2.03
C ARG A 47 21.89 2.02 -1.00
N ASP A 48 23.15 1.94 -1.41
CA ASP A 48 24.29 1.90 -0.49
C ASP A 48 24.37 3.18 0.36
N ARG A 49 24.18 4.35 -0.28
CA ARG A 49 24.08 5.65 0.40
C ARG A 49 22.90 5.71 1.37
N ILE A 50 21.76 5.14 1.00
CA ILE A 50 20.58 5.04 1.87
C ILE A 50 20.86 4.11 3.06
N LEU A 51 21.52 2.98 2.84
CA LEU A 51 21.82 2.01 3.89
C LEU A 51 22.81 2.54 4.91
N GLU A 52 23.79 3.33 4.48
CA GLU A 52 24.69 4.03 5.39
C GLU A 52 23.90 4.99 6.29
N ARG A 53 23.04 5.83 5.72
CA ARG A 53 22.13 6.71 6.49
C ARG A 53 21.24 5.90 7.45
N SER A 54 20.72 4.76 6.98
CA SER A 54 19.88 3.87 7.80
C SER A 54 20.62 3.26 8.99
N SER A 55 21.93 3.08 8.90
CA SER A 55 22.76 2.62 10.02
C SER A 55 22.68 3.63 11.17
N ASN A 56 22.85 4.92 10.85
CA ASN A 56 22.74 6.00 11.82
C ASN A 56 21.33 6.10 12.40
N THR A 57 20.28 6.04 11.56
CA THR A 57 18.89 6.03 12.02
C THR A 57 18.63 4.89 13.01
N ARG A 58 19.06 3.67 12.67
CA ARG A 58 18.88 2.49 13.54
C ARG A 58 19.66 2.62 14.84
N HIS A 59 20.87 3.16 14.80
CA HIS A 59 21.68 3.42 15.99
C HIS A 59 20.95 4.37 16.95
N VAL A 60 20.52 5.54 16.46
CA VAL A 60 19.79 6.55 17.26
C VAL A 60 18.49 5.98 17.82
N HIS A 61 17.70 5.28 17.00
CA HIS A 61 16.44 4.70 17.45
C HIS A 61 16.64 3.60 18.50
N ARG A 62 17.73 2.82 18.40
CA ARG A 62 18.05 1.75 19.36
C ARG A 62 18.60 2.31 20.67
N SER A 63 19.60 3.19 20.59
CA SER A 63 20.21 3.79 21.79
C SER A 63 19.23 4.65 22.58
N GLY A 64 18.30 5.33 21.90
CA GLY A 64 17.26 6.13 22.54
C GLY A 64 16.03 5.34 23.03
N ASN A 65 15.95 4.02 22.79
CA ASN A 65 14.76 3.18 23.06
C ASN A 65 13.45 3.91 22.70
N VAL A 66 13.38 4.44 21.47
CA VAL A 66 12.30 5.35 21.04
C VAL A 66 10.97 4.63 20.85
N LYS A 67 9.86 5.35 21.06
CA LYS A 67 8.53 4.88 20.61
C LYS A 67 8.50 4.81 19.09
N ARG A 68 7.95 3.72 18.55
CA ARG A 68 7.83 3.50 17.10
C ARG A 68 6.37 3.37 16.68
N LEU A 69 6.07 3.92 15.51
CA LEU A 69 4.83 3.67 14.79
C LEU A 69 5.00 2.45 13.89
N TYR A 70 4.06 1.52 13.97
CA TYR A 70 3.96 0.36 13.09
C TYR A 70 2.68 0.48 12.27
N TYR A 71 2.83 0.69 10.97
CA TYR A 71 1.69 0.90 10.07
C TYR A 71 1.35 -0.42 9.37
N PHE A 72 0.21 -1.03 9.68
CA PHE A 72 -0.19 -2.31 9.11
C PHE A 72 -1.10 -2.07 7.90
N SER A 73 -0.70 -2.57 6.73
CA SER A 73 -1.54 -2.49 5.53
C SER A 73 -1.32 -3.68 4.60
N LEU A 74 -2.42 -4.19 4.03
CA LEU A 74 -2.36 -5.21 2.98
C LEU A 74 -1.80 -4.68 1.66
N GLU A 75 -1.75 -3.36 1.44
CA GLU A 75 -1.26 -2.79 0.20
C GLU A 75 -0.36 -1.57 0.38
N TYR A 76 0.68 -1.49 -0.47
CA TYR A 76 1.58 -0.36 -0.61
C TYR A 76 1.81 -0.08 -2.10
N LEU A 77 1.23 0.99 -2.61
CA LEU A 77 1.37 1.35 -4.03
C LEU A 77 2.63 2.20 -4.22
N MET A 78 3.82 1.61 -4.07
CA MET A 78 5.10 2.33 -4.02
C MET A 78 5.48 3.01 -5.35
N GLY A 79 5.16 2.37 -6.48
CA GLY A 79 5.62 2.78 -7.80
C GLY A 79 7.12 2.51 -8.00
N ARG A 80 7.75 3.25 -8.90
CA ARG A 80 9.21 3.21 -9.11
C ARG A 80 9.92 4.00 -8.00
N LEU A 81 11.01 3.44 -7.46
CA LEU A 81 11.72 4.05 -6.32
C LEU A 81 12.91 4.91 -6.69
N LEU A 82 13.60 4.64 -7.82
CA LEU A 82 14.88 5.26 -8.14
C LEU A 82 14.82 6.80 -8.11
N GLU A 83 13.92 7.38 -8.89
CA GLU A 83 13.81 8.83 -9.01
C GLU A 83 13.43 9.50 -7.68
N ASN A 84 12.48 8.93 -6.96
CA ASN A 84 12.08 9.41 -5.63
C ASN A 84 13.26 9.38 -4.65
N ASN A 85 14.03 8.29 -4.66
CA ASN A 85 15.18 8.13 -3.77
C ASN A 85 16.31 9.11 -4.11
N LEU A 86 16.59 9.31 -5.40
CA LEU A 86 17.57 10.31 -5.86
C LEU A 86 17.23 11.72 -5.34
N ILE A 87 15.95 12.10 -5.41
CA ILE A 87 15.45 13.38 -4.91
C ILE A 87 15.49 13.43 -3.38
N SER A 88 15.00 12.38 -2.68
CA SER A 88 14.99 12.34 -1.22
C SER A 88 16.37 12.46 -0.60
N ILE A 89 17.38 11.81 -1.18
CA ILE A 89 18.75 11.86 -0.66
C ILE A 89 19.60 13.00 -1.21
N GLY A 90 19.08 13.78 -2.15
CA GLY A 90 19.75 14.96 -2.71
C GLY A 90 20.88 14.67 -3.68
N VAL A 91 20.80 13.57 -4.45
CA VAL A 91 21.86 13.16 -5.41
C VAL A 91 21.38 13.06 -6.85
N PHE A 92 20.18 13.58 -7.15
CA PHE A 92 19.60 13.55 -8.49
C PHE A 92 20.53 14.15 -9.55
N GLU A 93 20.95 15.41 -9.40
CA GLU A 93 21.81 16.10 -10.38
C GLU A 93 23.17 15.44 -10.54
N ALA A 94 23.79 15.03 -9.42
CA ALA A 94 25.09 14.37 -9.45
C ALA A 94 25.02 13.00 -10.15
N THR A 95 23.91 12.27 -9.99
CA THR A 95 23.69 10.98 -10.67
C THR A 95 23.39 11.17 -12.14
N ASP A 96 22.58 12.17 -12.50
CA ASP A 96 22.29 12.50 -13.89
C ASP A 96 23.57 12.91 -14.63
N GLN A 97 24.39 13.79 -14.04
CA GLN A 97 25.69 14.14 -14.60
C GLN A 97 26.62 12.92 -14.72
N ALA A 98 26.70 12.08 -13.68
CA ALA A 98 27.52 10.87 -13.69
C ALA A 98 27.14 9.93 -14.86
N LEU A 99 25.85 9.66 -15.03
CA LEU A 99 25.36 8.81 -16.12
C LEU A 99 25.60 9.43 -17.49
N ARG A 100 25.39 10.74 -17.65
CA ARG A 100 25.68 11.45 -18.92
C ARG A 100 27.15 11.35 -19.29
N GLU A 101 28.07 11.54 -18.34
CA GLU A 101 29.51 11.37 -18.56
C GLU A 101 29.91 9.91 -18.86
N MET A 102 29.06 8.94 -18.50
CA MET A 102 29.21 7.52 -18.85
C MET A 102 28.42 7.15 -20.13
N GLY A 103 27.87 8.13 -20.85
CA GLY A 103 27.15 7.92 -22.11
C GLY A 103 25.72 7.37 -21.94
N ARG A 104 25.08 7.58 -20.79
CA ARG A 104 23.73 7.08 -20.46
C ARG A 104 22.78 8.21 -20.06
N SER A 105 21.49 8.02 -20.37
CA SER A 105 20.41 8.92 -19.96
C SER A 105 19.76 8.44 -18.66
N LEU A 106 19.70 9.28 -17.64
CA LEU A 106 19.00 8.95 -16.39
C LEU A 106 17.52 8.62 -16.62
N GLY A 107 16.85 9.33 -17.54
CA GLY A 107 15.46 9.06 -17.88
C GLY A 107 15.24 7.65 -18.45
N GLU A 108 16.15 7.19 -19.31
CA GLU A 108 16.10 5.82 -19.85
C GLU A 108 16.34 4.77 -18.77
N VAL A 109 17.26 5.04 -17.84
CA VAL A 109 17.54 4.17 -16.69
C VAL A 109 16.33 4.07 -15.74
N ILE A 110 15.67 5.20 -15.45
CA ILE A 110 14.44 5.23 -14.63
C ILE A 110 13.31 4.45 -15.32
N ASP A 111 13.17 4.56 -16.64
CA ASP A 111 12.10 3.90 -17.38
C ASP A 111 12.25 2.37 -17.48
N LYS A 112 13.42 1.81 -17.15
CA LYS A 112 13.61 0.36 -17.01
C LYS A 112 13.02 -0.23 -15.74
N ALA A 113 12.78 0.59 -14.72
CA ALA A 113 12.22 0.12 -13.46
C ALA A 113 10.76 -0.36 -13.64
N PRO A 114 10.41 -1.56 -13.17
CA PRO A 114 9.01 -1.95 -13.02
C PRO A 114 8.37 -1.19 -11.84
N ASP A 115 7.06 -0.94 -11.92
CA ASP A 115 6.29 -0.58 -10.72
C ASP A 115 6.24 -1.79 -9.79
N MET A 116 6.43 -1.58 -8.49
CA MET A 116 6.28 -2.65 -7.52
C MET A 116 4.80 -3.04 -7.38
N GLY A 117 4.48 -4.30 -7.66
CA GLY A 117 3.15 -4.89 -7.54
C GLY A 117 2.72 -5.14 -6.09
N LEU A 118 2.85 -4.14 -5.21
CA LEU A 118 2.60 -4.29 -3.77
C LEU A 118 1.27 -3.70 -3.31
N GLY A 119 0.49 -3.12 -4.23
CA GLY A 119 -0.79 -2.50 -3.93
C GLY A 119 -1.63 -2.27 -5.17
N ASN A 120 -2.88 -1.82 -4.99
CA ASN A 120 -3.79 -1.55 -6.10
C ASN A 120 -4.37 -0.13 -6.07
N GLY A 121 -4.91 0.28 -4.92
CA GLY A 121 -5.80 1.42 -4.85
C GLY A 121 -5.26 2.66 -4.14
N GLY A 122 -6.18 3.57 -3.84
CA GLY A 122 -5.91 4.77 -3.05
C GLY A 122 -5.51 4.47 -1.60
N LEU A 123 -5.97 3.34 -1.03
CA LEU A 123 -5.60 2.89 0.31
C LEU A 123 -4.08 2.58 0.38
N GLY A 124 -3.56 1.83 -0.59
CA GLY A 124 -2.14 1.51 -0.70
C GLY A 124 -1.28 2.69 -1.12
N ARG A 125 -1.82 3.62 -1.92
CA ARG A 125 -1.11 4.86 -2.26
C ARG A 125 -1.01 5.80 -1.06
N LEU A 126 -2.03 5.85 -0.20
CA LEU A 126 -1.99 6.56 1.08
C LEU A 126 -0.92 5.97 1.98
N ALA A 127 -0.89 4.64 2.15
CA ALA A 127 0.13 3.95 2.94
C ALA A 127 1.55 4.29 2.46
N ALA A 128 1.78 4.26 1.14
CA ALA A 128 3.06 4.65 0.54
C ALA A 128 3.41 6.14 0.78
N CYS A 129 2.43 7.05 0.68
CA CYS A 129 2.63 8.47 1.02
C CYS A 129 2.94 8.69 2.51
N PHE A 130 2.36 7.89 3.40
CA PHE A 130 2.61 7.97 4.84
C PHE A 130 4.02 7.52 5.19
N ILE A 131 4.52 6.40 4.67
CA ILE A 131 5.89 5.95 4.99
C ILE A 131 6.93 6.99 4.53
N ASP A 132 6.73 7.60 3.35
CA ASP A 132 7.56 8.71 2.85
C ASP A 132 7.51 9.95 3.77
N SER A 133 6.30 10.35 4.21
CA SER A 133 6.14 11.47 5.14
C SER A 133 6.70 11.19 6.53
N LEU A 134 6.53 9.98 7.06
CA LEU A 134 7.07 9.58 8.36
C LEU A 134 8.59 9.65 8.36
N ALA A 135 9.25 9.21 7.28
CA ALA A 135 10.69 9.37 7.13
C ALA A 135 11.09 10.85 7.04
N THR A 136 10.37 11.65 6.26
CA THR A 136 10.63 13.10 6.05
C THR A 136 10.43 13.95 7.32
N LEU A 137 9.54 13.51 8.21
CA LEU A 137 9.25 14.13 9.51
C LEU A 137 10.17 13.61 10.63
N ASP A 138 11.17 12.79 10.30
CA ASP A 138 12.08 12.17 11.27
C ASP A 138 11.35 11.34 12.35
N LEU A 139 10.20 10.75 12.00
CA LEU A 139 9.40 9.93 12.89
C LEU A 139 9.83 8.45 12.80
N PRO A 140 10.16 7.78 13.91
CA PRO A 140 10.51 6.36 13.91
C PRO A 140 9.31 5.50 13.49
N ALA A 141 9.37 4.91 12.30
CA ALA A 141 8.29 4.10 11.78
C ALA A 141 8.72 2.87 10.98
N ILE A 142 7.88 1.85 10.98
CA ILE A 142 7.99 0.68 10.09
C ILE A 142 6.62 0.42 9.48
N GLY A 143 6.57 0.32 8.14
CA GLY A 143 5.40 -0.21 7.44
C GLY A 143 5.45 -1.74 7.39
N TYR A 144 4.32 -2.42 7.55
CA TYR A 144 4.20 -3.86 7.46
C TYR A 144 3.15 -4.28 6.44
N GLY A 145 3.51 -5.22 5.57
CA GLY A 145 2.62 -5.80 4.57
C GLY A 145 3.11 -7.15 4.05
N ILE A 146 2.59 -7.58 2.90
CA ILE A 146 2.95 -8.85 2.25
C ILE A 146 3.82 -8.57 1.03
N ASN A 147 4.83 -9.41 0.78
CA ASN A 147 5.68 -9.32 -0.39
C ASN A 147 5.06 -10.07 -1.58
N TYR A 148 4.10 -9.45 -2.26
CA TYR A 148 3.38 -10.10 -3.37
C TYR A 148 4.29 -10.34 -4.58
N GLU A 149 4.32 -11.57 -5.06
CA GLU A 149 5.10 -11.96 -6.23
C GLU A 149 4.54 -11.36 -7.54
N PHE A 150 3.21 -11.40 -7.73
CA PHE A 150 2.53 -11.03 -8.98
C PHE A 150 1.57 -9.83 -8.85
N GLY A 151 1.60 -9.14 -7.70
CA GLY A 151 0.69 -8.04 -7.38
C GLY A 151 -0.78 -8.37 -7.62
N LEU A 152 -1.54 -7.42 -8.19
CA LEU A 152 -2.94 -7.66 -8.54
C LEU A 152 -3.06 -8.34 -9.92
N PHE A 153 -2.66 -7.63 -10.98
CA PHE A 153 -2.48 -8.13 -12.35
C PHE A 153 -1.98 -7.00 -13.25
N ARG A 154 -1.35 -7.37 -14.36
CA ARG A 154 -1.08 -6.51 -15.51
C ARG A 154 -2.28 -6.51 -16.46
N GLN A 155 -2.77 -5.31 -16.79
CA GLN A 155 -3.91 -5.12 -17.66
C GLN A 155 -3.49 -4.93 -19.11
N SER A 156 -4.14 -5.61 -20.04
CA SER A 156 -4.08 -5.33 -21.48
C SER A 156 -5.48 -5.26 -22.08
N PHE A 157 -5.59 -4.82 -23.33
CA PHE A 157 -6.83 -4.84 -24.08
C PHE A 157 -6.75 -5.79 -25.27
N VAL A 158 -7.74 -6.68 -25.38
CA VAL A 158 -7.97 -7.53 -26.56
C VAL A 158 -9.39 -7.24 -27.01
N ASP A 159 -9.57 -6.81 -28.26
CA ASP A 159 -10.86 -6.35 -28.82
C ASP A 159 -11.59 -5.33 -27.93
N GLY A 160 -10.82 -4.41 -27.35
CA GLY A 160 -11.31 -3.38 -26.43
C GLY A 160 -11.75 -3.88 -25.06
N ARG A 161 -11.62 -5.19 -24.76
CA ARG A 161 -11.94 -5.79 -23.46
C ARG A 161 -10.70 -5.91 -22.58
N GLN A 162 -10.87 -5.73 -21.28
CA GLN A 162 -9.81 -5.98 -20.31
C GLN A 162 -9.45 -7.47 -20.25
N VAL A 163 -8.15 -7.76 -20.40
CA VAL A 163 -7.54 -9.06 -20.13
C VAL A 163 -6.49 -8.90 -19.04
N GLU A 164 -6.53 -9.81 -18.07
CA GLU A 164 -5.62 -9.88 -16.93
C GLU A 164 -4.47 -10.85 -17.23
N SER A 165 -3.25 -10.46 -16.86
CA SER A 165 -2.05 -11.30 -16.89
C SER A 165 -1.25 -11.10 -15.60
N PRO A 166 -0.38 -12.04 -15.17
CA PRO A 166 0.47 -11.85 -14.00
C PRO A 166 1.34 -10.59 -14.12
N ASP A 167 1.54 -9.86 -13.02
CA ASP A 167 2.45 -8.71 -12.97
C ASP A 167 3.83 -9.16 -12.49
N ASP A 168 4.69 -9.58 -13.43
CA ASP A 168 5.99 -10.21 -13.18
C ASP A 168 7.09 -9.22 -12.72
N TRP A 169 6.77 -8.29 -11.82
CA TRP A 169 7.68 -7.21 -11.40
C TRP A 169 8.93 -7.71 -10.65
N ARG A 170 8.87 -8.92 -10.06
CA ARG A 170 9.98 -9.59 -9.35
C ARG A 170 10.72 -10.65 -10.17
N ARG A 171 10.36 -10.90 -11.44
CA ARG A 171 10.90 -12.03 -12.23
C ARG A 171 12.42 -12.08 -12.28
N TRP A 172 13.09 -10.92 -12.28
CA TRP A 172 14.55 -10.80 -12.31
C TRP A 172 15.12 -10.21 -11.02
N GLY A 173 14.34 -10.29 -9.93
CA GLY A 173 14.63 -9.62 -8.67
C GLY A 173 14.39 -8.12 -8.72
N ASN A 174 14.59 -7.46 -7.58
CA ASN A 174 14.46 -6.03 -7.43
C ASN A 174 15.63 -5.49 -6.59
N PRO A 175 16.41 -4.51 -7.09
CA PRO A 175 17.60 -4.04 -6.39
C PRO A 175 17.30 -3.33 -5.06
N TRP A 176 16.06 -2.95 -4.78
CA TRP A 176 15.68 -2.29 -3.53
C TRP A 176 15.40 -3.28 -2.39
N GLU A 177 14.99 -4.51 -2.72
CA GLU A 177 14.59 -5.51 -1.75
C GLU A 177 15.80 -6.11 -1.01
N ILE A 178 15.69 -6.26 0.31
CA ILE A 178 16.73 -6.88 1.14
C ILE A 178 16.13 -8.01 1.97
N CYS A 179 16.45 -9.25 1.62
CA CYS A 179 16.01 -10.43 2.36
C CYS A 179 16.67 -10.52 3.75
N ARG A 180 15.89 -10.90 4.77
CA ARG A 180 16.32 -11.07 6.17
C ARG A 180 15.97 -12.47 6.69
N PRO A 181 16.61 -13.52 6.17
CA PRO A 181 16.30 -14.90 6.59
C PRO A 181 16.58 -15.14 8.07
N ASP A 182 17.53 -14.40 8.66
CA ASP A 182 17.87 -14.41 10.09
C ASP A 182 16.72 -13.97 11.01
N ARG A 183 15.67 -13.39 10.44
CA ARG A 183 14.48 -12.88 11.16
C ARG A 183 13.20 -13.56 10.71
N ALA A 184 13.30 -14.73 10.07
CA ALA A 184 12.14 -15.50 9.71
C ALA A 184 11.34 -15.87 10.98
N VAL A 185 10.01 -15.88 10.85
CA VAL A 185 9.10 -16.15 11.95
C VAL A 185 8.16 -17.29 11.57
N GLU A 186 7.95 -18.21 12.50
CA GLU A 186 6.97 -19.27 12.33
C GLU A 186 5.60 -18.80 12.81
N ILE A 187 4.58 -19.13 12.03
CA ILE A 187 3.19 -18.90 12.38
C ILE A 187 2.40 -20.20 12.32
N SER A 188 1.37 -20.29 13.15
CA SER A 188 0.47 -21.43 13.23
C SER A 188 -0.85 -21.11 12.55
N LEU A 189 -1.45 -22.09 11.86
CA LEU A 189 -2.78 -22.01 11.25
C LEU A 189 -3.54 -23.31 11.52
N TYR A 190 -4.87 -23.28 11.45
CA TYR A 190 -5.74 -24.44 11.63
C TYR A 190 -5.61 -25.08 13.02
N GLY A 191 -5.61 -26.40 13.14
CA GLY A 191 -5.46 -27.12 14.41
C GLY A 191 -6.70 -27.06 15.30
N ARG A 192 -6.50 -27.23 16.60
CA ARG A 192 -7.56 -27.22 17.62
C ARG A 192 -7.07 -26.63 18.94
N VAL A 193 -8.01 -26.26 19.81
CA VAL A 193 -7.68 -25.78 21.16
C VAL A 193 -7.96 -26.88 22.17
N GLU A 194 -6.97 -27.19 22.99
CA GLU A 194 -7.05 -28.14 24.10
C GLU A 194 -6.96 -27.41 25.44
N HIS A 195 -7.68 -27.91 26.43
CA HIS A 195 -7.57 -27.43 27.80
C HIS A 195 -6.56 -28.31 28.54
N GLN A 196 -5.41 -27.74 28.87
CA GLN A 196 -4.37 -28.42 29.64
C GLN A 196 -4.37 -27.86 31.05
N PHE A 197 -4.25 -28.74 32.04
CA PHE A 197 -4.10 -28.35 33.44
C PHE A 197 -2.66 -28.64 33.85
N ASP A 198 -2.05 -27.72 34.60
CA ASP A 198 -0.78 -27.99 35.25
C ASP A 198 -0.96 -28.84 36.52
N ASP A 199 0.15 -29.21 37.16
CA ASP A 199 0.16 -30.02 38.39
C ASP A 199 -0.51 -29.31 39.59
N LEU A 200 -0.77 -28.00 39.48
CA LEU A 200 -1.45 -27.18 40.48
C LEU A 200 -2.96 -27.03 40.20
N GLY A 201 -3.45 -27.58 39.08
CA GLY A 201 -4.86 -27.52 38.67
C GLY A 201 -5.23 -26.24 37.93
N GLU A 202 -4.26 -25.39 37.57
CA GLU A 202 -4.50 -24.19 36.77
C GLU A 202 -4.62 -24.57 35.29
N GLY A 203 -5.76 -24.21 34.68
CA GLY A 203 -6.09 -24.54 33.30
C GLY A 203 -5.57 -23.49 32.32
N ARG A 204 -4.89 -23.93 31.26
CA ARG A 204 -4.48 -23.11 30.12
C ARG A 204 -5.06 -23.65 28.81
N MET A 205 -5.40 -22.72 27.92
CA MET A 205 -5.77 -23.03 26.54
C MET A 205 -4.49 -23.21 25.71
N VAL A 206 -4.33 -24.36 25.07
CA VAL A 206 -3.18 -24.64 24.20
C VAL A 206 -3.67 -24.89 22.78
N TRP A 207 -3.12 -24.13 21.83
CA TRP A 207 -3.41 -24.30 20.42
C TRP A 207 -2.46 -25.35 19.83
N THR A 208 -3.00 -26.55 19.55
CA THR A 208 -2.24 -27.73 19.12
C THR A 208 -2.65 -28.19 17.72
N ASP A 209 -1.86 -29.11 17.15
CA ASP A 209 -2.06 -29.72 15.83
C ASP A 209 -2.21 -28.69 14.70
N THR A 210 -1.44 -27.62 14.80
CA THR A 210 -1.43 -26.53 13.83
C THR A 210 -0.58 -26.89 12.62
N ARG A 211 -0.91 -26.27 11.49
CA ARG A 211 -0.03 -26.21 10.33
C ARG A 211 0.90 -25.01 10.48
N THR A 212 2.20 -25.26 10.43
CA THR A 212 3.22 -24.20 10.49
C THR A 212 3.51 -23.62 9.12
N MET A 213 3.64 -22.29 9.07
CA MET A 213 4.07 -21.54 7.89
C MET A 213 5.21 -20.59 8.27
N LEU A 214 6.16 -20.38 7.37
CA LEU A 214 7.32 -19.52 7.61
C LEU A 214 7.12 -18.17 6.92
N GLY A 215 7.19 -17.09 7.69
CA GLY A 215 7.23 -15.73 7.17
C GLY A 215 8.67 -15.22 7.09
N VAL A 216 9.18 -15.00 5.88
CA VAL A 216 10.52 -14.43 5.65
C VAL A 216 10.38 -12.92 5.38
N PRO A 217 11.02 -12.04 6.17
CA PRO A 217 10.93 -10.61 5.96
C PRO A 217 11.85 -10.11 4.86
N TRP A 218 11.32 -9.18 4.07
CA TRP A 218 12.04 -8.39 3.07
C TRP A 218 11.92 -6.92 3.41
N ASP A 219 13.06 -6.25 3.59
CA ASP A 219 13.13 -4.84 3.93
C ASP A 219 13.29 -3.99 2.66
N LEU A 220 12.45 -2.96 2.53
CA LEU A 220 12.57 -1.86 1.57
C LEU A 220 12.90 -0.57 2.33
N PRO A 221 14.09 0.01 2.16
CA PRO A 221 14.42 1.26 2.82
C PRO A 221 13.68 2.44 2.19
N VAL A 222 13.16 3.35 3.02
CA VAL A 222 12.46 4.56 2.60
C VAL A 222 13.16 5.78 3.21
N ALA A 223 13.86 6.52 2.35
CA ALA A 223 14.61 7.71 2.74
C ALA A 223 13.70 8.94 2.84
N GLY A 224 13.81 9.68 3.95
CA GLY A 224 13.14 10.96 4.13
C GLY A 224 13.78 12.06 3.27
N TYR A 225 12.98 13.02 2.82
CA TYR A 225 13.45 14.15 2.03
C TYR A 225 14.05 15.24 2.91
N GLY A 226 15.30 15.63 2.63
CA GLY A 226 15.98 16.72 3.33
C GLY A 226 16.25 16.43 4.82
N CYS A 227 16.36 15.16 5.19
CA CYS A 227 16.72 14.72 6.54
C CYS A 227 17.61 13.45 6.51
N GLY A 228 18.07 13.03 7.68
CA GLY A 228 18.93 11.85 7.85
C GLY A 228 18.17 10.53 8.09
N THR A 229 16.86 10.59 8.30
CA THR A 229 16.05 9.43 8.68
C THR A 229 15.76 8.51 7.49
N VAL A 230 16.03 7.23 7.68
CA VAL A 230 15.61 6.15 6.78
C VAL A 230 14.73 5.17 7.56
N ASN A 231 13.45 5.14 7.22
CA ASN A 231 12.50 4.15 7.72
C ASN A 231 12.49 2.92 6.82
N PHE A 232 11.74 1.89 7.21
CA PHE A 232 11.62 0.66 6.44
C PHE A 232 10.15 0.30 6.18
N LEU A 233 9.89 -0.20 4.97
CA LEU A 233 8.72 -1.01 4.68
C LEU A 233 9.18 -2.48 4.74
N ARG A 234 8.66 -3.25 5.68
CA ARG A 234 8.93 -4.68 5.84
C ARG A 234 7.78 -5.50 5.27
N LEU A 235 8.10 -6.38 4.35
CA LEU A 235 7.14 -7.20 3.61
C LEU A 235 7.40 -8.68 3.88
N TRP A 236 6.35 -9.42 4.18
CA TRP A 236 6.47 -10.85 4.50
C TRP A 236 6.24 -11.70 3.26
N GLU A 237 7.22 -12.55 2.94
CA GLU A 237 7.11 -13.63 1.95
C GLU A 237 6.76 -14.93 2.68
N SER A 238 5.72 -15.62 2.21
CA SER A 238 5.34 -16.91 2.76
C SER A 238 6.18 -18.02 2.14
N ARG A 239 6.77 -18.86 2.97
CA ARG A 239 7.50 -20.07 2.58
C ARG A 239 7.00 -21.28 3.36
N ALA A 240 7.24 -22.47 2.79
CA ALA A 240 7.05 -23.71 3.52
C ALA A 240 8.05 -23.77 4.69
N SER A 241 7.61 -24.27 5.86
CA SER A 241 8.45 -24.44 7.05
C SER A 241 9.51 -25.53 6.88
N LYS A 242 9.23 -26.53 6.05
CA LYS A 242 10.20 -27.51 5.56
C LYS A 242 10.36 -27.33 4.06
N ASP A 243 11.55 -26.98 3.60
CA ASP A 243 11.83 -26.84 2.17
C ASP A 243 11.67 -28.17 1.40
N PHE A 244 11.84 -29.31 2.09
CA PHE A 244 11.70 -30.66 1.56
C PHE A 244 11.53 -31.70 2.68
N ASP A 245 10.40 -32.44 2.73
CA ASP A 245 10.28 -33.62 3.59
C ASP A 245 10.81 -34.85 2.86
N LEU A 246 12.06 -35.21 3.15
CA LEU A 246 12.76 -36.31 2.50
C LEU A 246 12.09 -37.66 2.77
N ASN A 247 11.37 -37.81 3.89
CA ASN A 247 10.67 -39.04 4.24
C ASN A 247 9.40 -39.20 3.40
N THR A 248 8.55 -38.17 3.36
CA THR A 248 7.34 -38.16 2.49
C THR A 248 7.72 -38.34 1.02
N PHE A 249 8.86 -37.77 0.60
CA PHE A 249 9.39 -37.93 -0.75
C PHE A 249 9.85 -39.38 -1.03
N ASN A 250 10.57 -40.00 -0.10
CA ASN A 250 11.06 -41.37 -0.25
C ASN A 250 9.95 -42.42 -0.19
N GLU A 251 8.82 -42.11 0.46
CA GLU A 251 7.63 -42.97 0.53
C GLU A 251 6.71 -42.87 -0.70
N GLY A 252 7.11 -42.11 -1.73
CA GLY A 252 6.33 -41.95 -2.96
C GLY A 252 5.27 -40.84 -2.92
N GLY A 253 5.23 -40.04 -1.85
CA GLY A 253 4.30 -38.93 -1.62
C GLY A 253 4.66 -37.63 -2.37
N TYR A 254 5.25 -37.72 -3.57
CA TYR A 254 5.76 -36.59 -4.34
C TYR A 254 4.73 -35.47 -4.54
N VAL A 255 3.50 -35.85 -4.91
CA VAL A 255 2.42 -34.92 -5.23
C VAL A 255 1.98 -34.15 -3.98
N GLU A 256 1.90 -34.82 -2.83
CA GLU A 256 1.41 -34.20 -1.59
C GLU A 256 2.43 -33.23 -1.01
N ALA A 257 3.72 -33.60 -1.01
CA ALA A 257 4.80 -32.71 -0.57
C ALA A 257 4.87 -31.41 -1.40
N VAL A 258 4.71 -31.51 -2.74
CA VAL A 258 4.66 -30.34 -3.62
C VAL A 258 3.39 -29.53 -3.41
N ARG A 259 2.25 -30.18 -3.15
CA ARG A 259 0.96 -29.51 -2.91
C ARG A 259 0.98 -28.69 -1.62
N GLU A 260 1.51 -29.24 -0.53
CA GLU A 260 1.62 -28.51 0.73
C GLU A 260 2.50 -27.27 0.59
N LYS A 261 3.65 -27.41 -0.07
CA LYS A 261 4.54 -26.29 -0.40
C LYS A 261 3.82 -25.21 -1.22
N ALA A 262 3.14 -25.61 -2.30
CA ALA A 262 2.42 -24.68 -3.16
C ALA A 262 1.31 -23.94 -2.41
N LEU A 263 0.57 -24.61 -1.53
CA LEU A 263 -0.46 -23.98 -0.69
C LEU A 263 0.12 -22.93 0.25
N SER A 264 1.27 -23.23 0.89
CA SER A 264 1.92 -22.27 1.80
C SER A 264 2.41 -21.03 1.05
N GLU A 265 3.07 -21.22 -0.09
CA GLU A 265 3.62 -20.11 -0.90
C GLU A 265 2.53 -19.25 -1.54
N THR A 266 1.32 -19.79 -1.76
CA THR A 266 0.19 -19.07 -2.39
C THR A 266 -0.21 -17.81 -1.62
N VAL A 267 0.00 -17.78 -0.30
CA VAL A 267 -0.35 -16.66 0.57
C VAL A 267 0.31 -15.35 0.13
N SER A 268 1.54 -15.37 -0.37
CA SER A 268 2.24 -14.17 -0.85
C SER A 268 2.33 -14.07 -2.38
N LYS A 269 1.49 -14.79 -3.15
CA LYS A 269 1.53 -14.71 -4.62
C LYS A 269 0.81 -13.50 -5.18
N VAL A 270 -0.47 -13.33 -4.82
CA VAL A 270 -1.35 -12.31 -5.43
C VAL A 270 -2.07 -11.47 -4.38
N LEU A 271 -2.26 -10.19 -4.68
CA LEU A 271 -3.02 -9.24 -3.90
C LEU A 271 -4.52 -9.40 -4.19
N TYR A 272 -5.34 -9.55 -3.14
CA TYR A 272 -6.80 -9.75 -3.23
C TYR A 272 -7.19 -10.92 -4.16
N PRO A 273 -6.94 -12.18 -3.74
CA PRO A 273 -7.44 -13.33 -4.48
C PRO A 273 -8.97 -13.27 -4.61
N ASN A 274 -9.52 -13.87 -5.68
CA ASN A 274 -10.97 -13.89 -5.89
C ASN A 274 -11.66 -14.63 -4.72
N ASP A 275 -12.49 -13.92 -3.97
CA ASP A 275 -13.20 -14.38 -2.77
C ASP A 275 -14.68 -14.72 -3.00
N GLU A 276 -15.10 -14.87 -4.27
CA GLU A 276 -16.43 -15.41 -4.60
C GLU A 276 -16.59 -16.88 -4.17
N THR A 277 -15.47 -17.61 -4.01
CA THR A 277 -15.43 -19.01 -3.57
C THR A 277 -15.00 -19.12 -2.11
N GLU A 278 -15.40 -20.18 -1.41
CA GLU A 278 -14.95 -20.42 -0.02
C GLU A 278 -13.43 -20.57 0.09
N MET A 279 -12.78 -21.22 -0.88
CA MET A 279 -11.30 -21.30 -0.90
C MET A 279 -10.66 -19.91 -1.01
N GLY A 280 -11.28 -19.01 -1.78
CA GLY A 280 -10.82 -17.63 -1.92
C GLY A 280 -10.95 -16.83 -0.63
N LYS A 281 -12.09 -16.99 0.08
CA LYS A 281 -12.30 -16.42 1.41
C LYS A 281 -11.30 -16.93 2.42
N GLU A 282 -11.06 -18.24 2.46
CA GLU A 282 -10.07 -18.87 3.33
C GLU A 282 -8.67 -18.31 3.06
N LEU A 283 -8.25 -18.25 1.78
CA LEU A 283 -6.95 -17.70 1.41
C LEU A 283 -6.80 -16.23 1.85
N ARG A 284 -7.84 -15.42 1.67
CA ARG A 284 -7.83 -14.00 2.10
C ARG A 284 -7.73 -13.85 3.62
N LEU A 285 -8.42 -14.69 4.39
CA LEU A 285 -8.28 -14.72 5.86
C LEU A 285 -6.87 -15.15 6.28
N VAL A 286 -6.32 -16.20 5.65
CA VAL A 286 -4.96 -16.68 5.88
C VAL A 286 -3.94 -15.58 5.56
N GLN A 287 -4.11 -14.84 4.46
CA GLN A 287 -3.25 -13.69 4.11
C GLN A 287 -3.24 -12.63 5.22
N GLN A 288 -4.42 -12.23 5.68
CA GLN A 288 -4.55 -11.22 6.73
C GLN A 288 -3.88 -11.67 8.03
N TYR A 289 -4.16 -12.89 8.46
CA TYR A 289 -3.55 -13.43 9.67
C TYR A 289 -2.05 -13.60 9.52
N PHE A 290 -1.58 -14.12 8.38
CA PHE A 290 -0.16 -14.37 8.12
C PHE A 290 0.69 -13.13 8.36
N PHE A 291 0.38 -12.01 7.70
CA PHE A 291 1.21 -10.82 7.83
C PHE A 291 1.07 -10.19 9.22
N VAL A 292 -0.11 -10.25 9.82
CA VAL A 292 -0.35 -9.72 11.17
C VAL A 292 0.47 -10.49 12.21
N ALA A 293 0.39 -11.82 12.19
CA ALA A 293 1.10 -12.68 13.13
C ALA A 293 2.62 -12.50 12.98
N CYS A 294 3.13 -12.49 11.74
CA CYS A 294 4.55 -12.25 11.50
C CYS A 294 4.99 -10.88 12.03
N SER A 295 4.21 -9.83 11.76
CA SER A 295 4.53 -8.46 12.16
C SER A 295 4.51 -8.27 13.67
N LEU A 296 3.51 -8.85 14.37
CA LEU A 296 3.44 -8.80 15.82
C LEU A 296 4.62 -9.53 16.46
N ARG A 297 5.00 -10.71 15.96
CA ARG A 297 6.20 -11.42 16.44
C ARG A 297 7.48 -10.58 16.29
N ASP A 298 7.70 -9.89 15.16
CA ASP A 298 8.87 -8.99 15.02
C ASP A 298 8.80 -7.80 15.99
N ILE A 299 7.62 -7.20 16.17
CA ILE A 299 7.43 -6.05 17.08
C ILE A 299 7.74 -6.46 18.52
N LEU A 300 7.19 -7.59 18.99
CA LEU A 300 7.42 -8.09 20.35
C LEU A 300 8.87 -8.50 20.57
N THR A 301 9.49 -9.19 19.60
CA THR A 301 10.93 -9.54 19.64
C THR A 301 11.79 -8.29 19.76
N ARG A 302 11.50 -7.27 18.95
CA ARG A 302 12.22 -6.00 18.97
C ARG A 302 12.04 -5.24 20.27
N TYR A 303 10.84 -5.27 20.84
CA TYR A 303 10.56 -4.66 22.14
C TYR A 303 11.41 -5.30 23.25
N ARG A 304 11.50 -6.64 23.25
CA ARG A 304 12.30 -7.42 24.20
C ARG A 304 13.81 -7.18 24.14
N TRP A 305 14.36 -6.63 23.06
CA TRP A 305 15.79 -6.30 23.00
C TRP A 305 16.22 -5.20 23.99
N SER A 306 15.27 -4.43 24.53
CA SER A 306 15.58 -3.28 25.39
C SER A 306 14.59 -3.08 26.54
N ASN A 307 13.64 -4.00 26.74
CA ASN A 307 12.60 -3.87 27.75
C ASN A 307 12.25 -5.26 28.34
N ASP A 308 12.19 -5.34 29.67
CA ASP A 308 12.02 -6.60 30.42
C ASP A 308 10.57 -6.91 30.81
N THR A 309 9.66 -5.92 30.77
CA THR A 309 8.25 -6.09 31.11
C THR A 309 7.36 -5.62 29.97
N TRP A 310 6.17 -6.20 29.80
CA TRP A 310 5.25 -5.83 28.70
C TRP A 310 4.39 -4.59 28.99
N GLU A 311 4.32 -4.15 30.25
CA GLU A 311 3.50 -3.00 30.66
C GLU A 311 3.86 -1.73 29.90
N GLY A 312 5.14 -1.57 29.54
CA GLY A 312 5.66 -0.45 28.78
C GLY A 312 5.49 -0.57 27.26
N LEU A 313 4.81 -1.62 26.76
CA LEU A 313 4.64 -1.84 25.32
C LEU A 313 3.90 -0.67 24.64
N PRO A 314 2.78 -0.15 25.17
CA PRO A 314 2.06 0.98 24.56
C PRO A 314 2.87 2.29 24.51
N GLU A 315 3.87 2.43 25.37
CA GLU A 315 4.79 3.57 25.43
C GLU A 315 5.91 3.46 24.40
N LYS A 316 6.15 2.26 23.84
CA LYS A 316 7.21 2.00 22.87
C LYS A 316 6.70 1.54 21.50
N ALA A 317 5.45 1.09 21.41
CA ALA A 317 4.80 0.64 20.18
C ALA A 317 3.44 1.32 20.02
N ALA A 318 3.19 1.91 18.85
CA ALA A 318 1.86 2.29 18.40
C ALA A 318 1.58 1.55 17.09
N ILE A 319 0.49 0.78 17.02
CA ILE A 319 0.14 0.02 15.82
C ILE A 319 -1.11 0.63 15.18
N GLN A 320 -0.97 1.07 13.93
CA GLN A 320 -2.05 1.64 13.16
C GLN A 320 -2.64 0.59 12.21
N LEU A 321 -3.93 0.34 12.35
CA LEU A 321 -4.73 -0.55 11.50
C LEU A 321 -5.26 0.26 10.30
N ASN A 322 -4.70 0.02 9.10
CA ASN A 322 -5.17 0.64 7.87
C ASN A 322 -6.33 -0.15 7.26
N ASP A 323 -7.55 0.30 7.55
CA ASP A 323 -8.79 -0.45 7.30
C ASP A 323 -8.92 -1.71 8.18
N THR A 324 -9.93 -2.54 7.90
CA THR A 324 -10.28 -3.73 8.70
C THR A 324 -9.39 -4.94 8.44
N HIS A 325 -8.61 -4.95 7.36
CA HIS A 325 -7.77 -6.09 7.00
C HIS A 325 -6.79 -6.55 8.10
N PRO A 326 -6.10 -5.65 8.84
CA PRO A 326 -5.28 -6.05 9.98
C PRO A 326 -6.05 -6.19 11.31
N ALA A 327 -7.38 -6.12 11.34
CA ALA A 327 -8.14 -6.10 12.61
C ALA A 327 -7.94 -7.35 13.47
N ILE A 328 -7.58 -8.49 12.87
CA ILE A 328 -7.21 -9.71 13.58
C ILE A 328 -5.99 -9.53 14.49
N ALA A 329 -5.19 -8.46 14.31
CA ALA A 329 -4.08 -8.11 15.18
C ALA A 329 -4.50 -7.90 16.64
N VAL A 330 -5.73 -7.45 16.89
CA VAL A 330 -6.28 -7.32 18.24
C VAL A 330 -6.32 -8.68 18.93
N ALA A 331 -6.89 -9.69 18.26
CA ALA A 331 -7.00 -11.04 18.83
C ALA A 331 -5.64 -11.75 18.89
N GLU A 332 -4.76 -11.56 17.90
CA GLU A 332 -3.43 -12.16 17.92
C GLU A 332 -2.53 -11.56 19.02
N LEU A 333 -2.56 -10.26 19.26
CA LEU A 333 -1.80 -9.67 20.37
C LEU A 333 -2.31 -10.20 21.71
N MET A 334 -3.63 -10.34 21.88
CA MET A 334 -4.21 -10.97 23.06
C MET A 334 -3.75 -12.42 23.22
N ARG A 335 -3.73 -13.20 22.14
CA ARG A 335 -3.23 -14.58 22.16
C ARG A 335 -1.77 -14.64 22.60
N LEU A 336 -0.91 -13.81 22.03
CA LEU A 336 0.52 -13.77 22.36
C LEU A 336 0.73 -13.40 23.85
N LEU A 337 0.04 -12.37 24.34
CA LEU A 337 0.19 -11.93 25.73
C LEU A 337 -0.40 -12.94 26.74
N VAL A 338 -1.56 -13.51 26.46
CA VAL A 338 -2.25 -14.42 27.39
C VAL A 338 -1.68 -15.83 27.33
N ASP A 339 -1.50 -16.38 26.15
CA ASP A 339 -1.16 -17.81 25.98
C ASP A 339 0.36 -18.05 26.02
N GLU A 340 1.17 -17.17 25.40
CA GLU A 340 2.64 -17.34 25.34
C GLU A 340 3.35 -16.63 26.51
N GLU A 341 2.92 -15.41 26.86
CA GLU A 341 3.52 -14.62 27.95
C GLU A 341 2.81 -14.78 29.29
N LEU A 342 1.79 -15.65 29.36
CA LEU A 342 1.03 -16.03 30.57
C LEU A 342 0.46 -14.82 31.34
N MET A 343 0.06 -13.78 30.62
CA MET A 343 -0.44 -12.55 31.21
C MET A 343 -1.93 -12.67 31.59
N PRO A 344 -2.34 -12.15 32.76
CA PRO A 344 -3.76 -12.02 33.10
C PRO A 344 -4.53 -11.24 32.04
N TRP A 345 -5.72 -11.73 31.68
CA TRP A 345 -6.54 -11.17 30.60
C TRP A 345 -6.72 -9.65 30.69
N ASN A 346 -7.06 -9.12 31.87
CA ASN A 346 -7.34 -7.69 32.04
C ASN A 346 -6.10 -6.82 31.78
N GLN A 347 -4.92 -7.29 32.19
CA GLN A 347 -3.66 -6.59 31.93
C GLN A 347 -3.30 -6.63 30.44
N ALA A 348 -3.43 -7.81 29.80
CA ALA A 348 -3.21 -7.98 28.38
C ALA A 348 -4.15 -7.10 27.54
N TRP A 349 -5.43 -7.04 27.93
CA TRP A 349 -6.44 -6.23 27.23
C TRP A 349 -6.17 -4.73 27.32
N GLN A 350 -5.74 -4.23 28.48
CA GLN A 350 -5.34 -2.83 28.63
C GLN A 350 -4.13 -2.48 27.75
N ILE A 351 -3.11 -3.34 27.71
CA ILE A 351 -1.96 -3.17 26.81
C ILE A 351 -2.42 -3.17 25.35
N CYS A 352 -3.28 -4.12 24.97
CA CYS A 352 -3.81 -4.25 23.63
C CYS A 352 -4.54 -2.97 23.17
N GLN A 353 -5.53 -2.50 23.94
CA GLN A 353 -6.31 -1.31 23.60
C GLN A 353 -5.44 -0.06 23.47
N ARG A 354 -4.46 0.13 24.38
CA ARG A 354 -3.54 1.28 24.36
C ARG A 354 -2.53 1.23 23.21
N THR A 355 -2.29 0.05 22.62
CA THR A 355 -1.33 -0.13 21.52
C THR A 355 -1.96 0.14 20.14
N PHE A 356 -3.24 -0.18 19.94
CA PHE A 356 -3.89 -0.10 18.62
C PHE A 356 -4.68 1.18 18.36
N ALA A 357 -4.61 1.68 17.13
CA ALA A 357 -5.51 2.69 16.58
C ALA A 357 -6.05 2.25 15.21
N TYR A 358 -7.29 2.62 14.88
CA TYR A 358 -8.00 2.16 13.68
C TYR A 358 -8.37 3.32 12.75
N THR A 359 -8.05 3.19 11.46
CA THR A 359 -8.53 4.10 10.41
C THR A 359 -9.56 3.42 9.53
N ASN A 360 -10.75 4.01 9.43
CA ASN A 360 -11.82 3.56 8.55
C ASN A 360 -11.83 4.37 7.22
N HIS A 361 -12.00 3.68 6.10
CA HIS A 361 -12.03 4.26 4.75
C HIS A 361 -13.38 4.11 4.01
N THR A 362 -14.41 3.56 4.67
CA THR A 362 -15.69 3.26 4.01
C THR A 362 -16.89 3.61 4.88
N LEU A 363 -17.89 4.21 4.24
CA LEU A 363 -19.22 4.45 4.82
C LEU A 363 -20.24 3.39 4.42
N LEU A 364 -19.93 2.55 3.44
CA LEU A 364 -20.83 1.53 2.91
C LEU A 364 -20.82 0.32 3.84
N PRO A 365 -21.92 0.02 4.56
CA PRO A 365 -21.96 -1.10 5.50
C PRO A 365 -21.67 -2.46 4.84
N GLU A 366 -22.03 -2.61 3.56
CA GLU A 366 -21.78 -3.81 2.75
C GLU A 366 -20.30 -4.00 2.39
N ALA A 367 -19.49 -2.93 2.49
CA ALA A 367 -18.04 -3.00 2.27
C ALA A 367 -17.26 -3.26 3.56
N LEU A 368 -17.91 -3.27 4.73
CA LEU A 368 -17.27 -3.64 5.98
C LEU A 368 -17.06 -5.16 6.02
N GLU A 369 -15.82 -5.56 6.33
CA GLU A 369 -15.44 -6.96 6.30
C GLU A 369 -16.14 -7.77 7.39
N ARG A 370 -16.72 -8.90 6.96
CA ARG A 370 -17.37 -9.90 7.82
C ARG A 370 -16.88 -11.28 7.44
N TRP A 371 -16.63 -12.11 8.44
CA TRP A 371 -16.19 -13.48 8.25
C TRP A 371 -17.14 -14.46 8.92
N SER A 372 -17.40 -15.61 8.29
CA SER A 372 -18.26 -16.61 8.91
C SER A 372 -17.54 -17.24 10.10
N VAL A 373 -18.29 -17.46 11.19
CA VAL A 373 -17.77 -18.14 12.38
C VAL A 373 -17.21 -19.53 12.05
N PRO A 374 -17.85 -20.38 11.21
CA PRO A 374 -17.28 -21.67 10.82
C PRO A 374 -15.93 -21.58 10.09
N LEU A 375 -15.73 -20.55 9.26
CA LEU A 375 -14.43 -20.33 8.61
C LEU A 375 -13.34 -19.97 9.64
N PHE A 376 -13.68 -19.09 10.59
CA PHE A 376 -12.78 -18.73 11.68
C PHE A 376 -12.47 -19.91 12.59
N GLU A 377 -13.46 -20.73 12.92
CA GLU A 377 -13.29 -21.94 13.71
C GLU A 377 -12.33 -22.92 13.04
N LYS A 378 -12.45 -23.07 11.70
CA LYS A 378 -11.55 -23.91 10.91
C LYS A 378 -10.11 -23.38 10.90
N VAL A 379 -9.92 -22.09 10.64
CA VAL A 379 -8.59 -21.52 10.34
C VAL A 379 -7.87 -21.00 11.59
N LEU A 380 -8.61 -20.40 12.52
CA LEU A 380 -8.11 -19.67 13.69
C LEU A 380 -8.95 -19.98 14.95
N PRO A 381 -9.03 -21.25 15.40
CA PRO A 381 -9.94 -21.66 16.48
C PRO A 381 -9.64 -20.95 17.81
N ARG A 382 -8.36 -20.69 18.11
CA ARG A 382 -7.98 -19.96 19.34
C ARG A 382 -8.41 -18.50 19.29
N HIS A 383 -8.23 -17.83 18.16
CA HIS A 383 -8.66 -16.44 17.98
C HIS A 383 -10.16 -16.29 18.08
N LEU A 384 -10.92 -17.28 17.59
CA LEU A 384 -12.37 -17.29 17.74
C LEU A 384 -12.79 -17.27 19.22
N GLN A 385 -12.16 -18.10 20.07
CA GLN A 385 -12.41 -18.07 21.52
C GLN A 385 -12.08 -16.71 22.15
N ILE A 386 -10.94 -16.12 21.76
CA ILE A 386 -10.53 -14.79 22.22
C ILE A 386 -11.55 -13.73 21.79
N ILE A 387 -12.03 -13.78 20.54
CA ILE A 387 -13.04 -12.85 20.02
C ILE A 387 -14.36 -13.00 20.77
N PHE A 388 -14.79 -14.22 21.08
CA PHE A 388 -15.97 -14.45 21.92
C PHE A 388 -15.80 -13.89 23.33
N GLU A 389 -14.63 -14.05 23.93
CA GLU A 389 -14.37 -13.51 25.27
C GLU A 389 -14.28 -11.97 25.28
N ILE A 390 -13.68 -11.36 24.24
CA ILE A 390 -13.73 -9.91 24.03
C ILE A 390 -15.19 -9.47 23.92
N ASN A 391 -16.00 -10.16 23.10
CA ASN A 391 -17.41 -9.82 22.91
C ASN A 391 -18.19 -9.90 24.22
N ARG A 392 -18.05 -11.01 24.95
CA ARG A 392 -18.74 -11.23 26.23
C ARG A 392 -18.41 -10.13 27.23
N ARG A 393 -17.12 -9.82 27.42
CA ARG A 393 -16.68 -8.78 28.35
C ARG A 393 -17.15 -7.40 27.93
N PHE A 394 -17.05 -7.06 26.64
CA PHE A 394 -17.53 -5.79 26.10
C PHE A 394 -19.04 -5.62 26.34
N LEU A 395 -19.83 -6.64 26.02
CA LEU A 395 -21.28 -6.56 26.20
C LEU A 395 -21.68 -6.47 27.69
N VAL A 396 -21.01 -7.22 28.57
CA VAL A 396 -21.34 -7.27 30.01
C VAL A 396 -20.79 -6.06 30.79
N HIS A 397 -19.60 -5.58 30.47
CA HIS A 397 -18.92 -4.56 31.27
C HIS A 397 -19.05 -3.15 30.69
N ASP A 398 -19.15 -3.00 29.37
CA ASP A 398 -19.25 -1.69 28.72
C ASP A 398 -20.68 -1.38 28.29
N VAL A 399 -21.33 -2.28 27.54
CA VAL A 399 -22.67 -2.04 26.98
C VAL A 399 -23.74 -2.11 28.06
N GLU A 400 -23.81 -3.18 28.84
CA GLU A 400 -24.78 -3.31 29.95
C GLU A 400 -24.61 -2.21 31.01
N ALA A 401 -23.37 -1.77 31.27
CA ALA A 401 -23.12 -0.67 32.20
C ALA A 401 -23.66 0.68 31.70
N LYS A 402 -23.65 0.90 30.37
CA LYS A 402 -24.14 2.13 29.74
C LYS A 402 -25.64 2.11 29.47
N TRP A 403 -26.16 0.97 29.01
CA TRP A 403 -27.55 0.74 28.66
C TRP A 403 -28.06 -0.56 29.30
N PRO A 404 -28.38 -0.56 30.61
CA PRO A 404 -28.82 -1.76 31.32
C PRO A 404 -30.11 -2.35 30.73
N GLY A 405 -30.11 -3.65 30.47
CA GLY A 405 -31.27 -4.37 29.93
C GLY A 405 -31.63 -4.08 28.46
N ASP A 406 -30.82 -3.30 27.72
CA ASP A 406 -31.07 -2.99 26.31
C ASP A 406 -30.45 -4.05 25.38
N ASP A 407 -31.22 -5.10 25.11
CA ASP A 407 -30.77 -6.21 24.28
C ASP A 407 -30.65 -5.83 22.78
N GLU A 408 -31.35 -4.80 22.32
CA GLU A 408 -31.19 -4.28 20.95
C GLU A 408 -29.82 -3.61 20.79
N LYS A 409 -29.40 -2.79 21.75
CA LYS A 409 -28.05 -2.20 21.78
C LYS A 409 -26.97 -3.27 21.84
N LYS A 410 -27.14 -4.33 22.64
CA LYS A 410 -26.20 -5.46 22.66
C LYS A 410 -26.10 -6.16 21.31
N ALA A 411 -27.24 -6.46 20.68
CA ALA A 411 -27.25 -7.10 19.37
C ALA A 411 -26.56 -6.21 18.32
N HIS A 412 -26.85 -4.91 18.32
CA HIS A 412 -26.26 -3.96 17.39
C HIS A 412 -24.75 -3.78 17.60
N LEU A 413 -24.27 -3.66 18.84
CA LEU A 413 -22.85 -3.41 19.15
C LEU A 413 -21.97 -4.66 19.19
N SER A 414 -22.56 -5.86 19.30
CA SER A 414 -21.82 -7.13 19.40
C SER A 414 -20.76 -7.30 18.28
N LEU A 415 -19.70 -8.05 18.56
CA LEU A 415 -18.74 -8.51 17.55
C LEU A 415 -19.35 -9.58 16.65
N ILE A 416 -20.31 -10.33 17.18
CA ILE A 416 -20.96 -11.44 16.51
C ILE A 416 -22.31 -10.97 15.99
N GLU A 417 -22.51 -11.11 14.70
CA GLU A 417 -23.81 -10.93 14.04
C GLU A 417 -24.51 -12.29 13.98
N GLU A 418 -25.69 -12.36 14.58
CA GLU A 418 -26.55 -13.54 14.55
C GLU A 418 -27.32 -13.62 13.22
N GLY A 419 -27.65 -14.83 12.80
CA GLY A 419 -28.33 -15.11 11.54
C GLY A 419 -28.27 -16.59 11.20
N HIS A 420 -28.62 -16.97 9.96
CA HIS A 420 -28.48 -18.36 9.50
C HIS A 420 -27.04 -18.87 9.67
N THR A 421 -26.07 -18.04 9.29
CA THR A 421 -24.65 -18.26 9.54
C THR A 421 -24.16 -17.10 10.38
N LYS A 422 -23.62 -17.39 11.56
CA LYS A 422 -23.02 -16.35 12.42
C LYS A 422 -21.82 -15.72 11.73
N MET A 423 -21.71 -14.40 11.84
CA MET A 423 -20.63 -13.63 11.24
C MET A 423 -19.87 -12.83 12.29
N ILE A 424 -18.56 -12.66 12.09
CA ILE A 424 -17.69 -11.80 12.90
C ILE A 424 -17.55 -10.46 12.20
N ARG A 425 -17.87 -9.36 12.91
CA ARG A 425 -17.81 -7.99 12.39
C ARG A 425 -16.43 -7.38 12.67
N MET A 426 -15.53 -7.41 11.69
CA MET A 426 -14.13 -7.01 11.88
C MET A 426 -13.96 -5.53 12.19
N ALA A 427 -14.84 -4.68 11.67
CA ALA A 427 -14.87 -3.26 12.02
C ALA A 427 -15.17 -3.03 13.51
N HIS A 428 -16.05 -3.86 14.09
CA HIS A 428 -16.36 -3.77 15.52
C HIS A 428 -15.16 -4.24 16.35
N LEU A 429 -14.47 -5.30 15.91
CA LEU A 429 -13.24 -5.77 16.57
C LEU A 429 -12.16 -4.68 16.59
N ALA A 430 -11.95 -4.00 15.45
CA ALA A 430 -11.00 -2.90 15.35
C ALA A 430 -11.39 -1.71 16.24
N VAL A 431 -12.67 -1.33 16.29
CA VAL A 431 -13.15 -0.24 17.15
C VAL A 431 -13.02 -0.62 18.63
N ILE A 432 -13.45 -1.80 19.06
CA ILE A 432 -13.39 -2.21 20.46
C ILE A 432 -11.95 -2.40 20.95
N GLY A 433 -11.08 -2.96 20.10
CA GLY A 433 -9.68 -3.24 20.41
C GLY A 433 -8.70 -2.08 20.27
N SER A 434 -9.16 -0.89 19.86
CA SER A 434 -8.30 0.29 19.70
C SER A 434 -8.55 1.33 20.80
N HIS A 435 -7.65 2.30 20.98
CA HIS A 435 -7.90 3.48 21.82
C HIS A 435 -8.38 4.69 21.01
N THR A 436 -8.18 4.71 19.68
CA THR A 436 -8.65 5.77 18.78
C THR A 436 -9.19 5.18 17.49
N THR A 437 -10.26 5.77 16.96
CA THR A 437 -10.79 5.46 15.62
C THR A 437 -10.83 6.76 14.81
N ASN A 438 -10.40 6.75 13.55
CA ASN A 438 -10.50 7.93 12.70
C ASN A 438 -11.10 7.69 11.33
N GLY A 439 -11.80 8.70 10.82
CA GLY A 439 -12.16 8.83 9.41
C GLY A 439 -11.09 9.59 8.63
N VAL A 440 -11.26 9.63 7.30
CA VAL A 440 -10.26 10.14 6.34
C VAL A 440 -10.61 11.48 5.69
N ALA A 441 -11.72 12.08 6.09
CA ALA A 441 -12.16 13.42 5.74
C ALA A 441 -13.17 13.92 6.79
N ALA A 442 -13.32 15.25 6.92
CA ALA A 442 -14.19 15.83 7.94
C ALA A 442 -15.64 15.32 7.82
N LEU A 443 -16.24 15.44 6.63
CA LEU A 443 -17.60 14.95 6.35
C LEU A 443 -17.70 13.43 6.52
N HIS A 444 -16.69 12.68 6.08
CA HIS A 444 -16.64 11.23 6.27
C HIS A 444 -16.68 10.87 7.76
N THR A 445 -15.89 11.54 8.59
CA THR A 445 -15.84 11.33 10.04
C THR A 445 -17.17 11.70 10.71
N GLU A 446 -17.82 12.78 10.26
CA GLU A 446 -19.15 13.16 10.74
C GLU A 446 -20.19 12.08 10.43
N LEU A 447 -20.19 11.54 9.21
CA LEU A 447 -21.10 10.46 8.81
C LEU A 447 -20.80 9.15 9.56
N LEU A 448 -19.53 8.84 9.83
CA LEU A 448 -19.16 7.72 10.70
C LEU A 448 -19.79 7.87 12.09
N LYS A 449 -19.68 9.05 12.70
CA LYS A 449 -20.22 9.33 14.04
C LYS A 449 -21.76 9.35 14.09
N ARG A 450 -22.42 9.77 13.01
CA ARG A 450 -23.88 9.91 12.97
C ARG A 450 -24.62 8.66 12.53
N HIS A 451 -23.98 7.82 11.71
CA HIS A 451 -24.66 6.69 11.08
C HIS A 451 -23.95 5.38 11.39
N LEU A 452 -22.74 5.16 10.85
CA LEU A 452 -22.13 3.83 10.86
C LEU A 452 -21.71 3.35 12.26
N PHE A 453 -21.15 4.25 13.06
CA PHE A 453 -20.62 3.98 14.40
C PHE A 453 -21.25 4.90 15.45
N HIS A 454 -22.53 5.23 15.26
CA HIS A 454 -23.28 6.10 16.17
C HIS A 454 -23.20 5.61 17.63
N ASP A 455 -23.61 4.37 17.86
CA ASP A 455 -23.63 3.79 19.21
C ASP A 455 -22.22 3.65 19.81
N PHE A 456 -21.22 3.32 18.99
CA PHE A 456 -19.82 3.30 19.47
C PHE A 456 -19.32 4.70 19.84
N ASN A 457 -19.75 5.76 19.14
CA ASN A 457 -19.39 7.13 19.48
C ASN A 457 -20.10 7.62 20.75
N GLU A 458 -21.32 7.13 21.03
CA GLU A 458 -22.00 7.37 22.31
C GLU A 458 -21.33 6.62 23.47
N LEU A 459 -20.91 5.38 23.25
CA LEU A 459 -20.23 4.55 24.25
C LEU A 459 -18.81 5.08 24.54
N PHE A 460 -18.10 5.56 23.51
CA PHE A 460 -16.72 6.03 23.59
C PHE A 460 -16.58 7.50 23.16
N PRO A 461 -17.14 8.45 23.92
CA PRO A 461 -17.08 9.86 23.56
C PRO A 461 -15.63 10.34 23.44
N GLY A 462 -15.32 11.03 22.34
CA GLY A 462 -13.97 11.56 22.07
C GLY A 462 -12.99 10.59 21.39
N ARG A 463 -13.28 9.28 21.32
CA ARG A 463 -12.42 8.30 20.61
C ARG A 463 -12.43 8.44 19.09
N PHE A 464 -13.51 9.00 18.53
CA PHE A 464 -13.65 9.18 17.09
C PHE A 464 -13.07 10.51 16.61
N GLN A 465 -12.00 10.45 15.83
CA GLN A 465 -11.25 11.61 15.33
C GLN A 465 -11.33 11.74 13.81
N ASN A 466 -11.00 12.94 13.31
CA ASN A 466 -10.75 13.14 11.88
C ASN A 466 -9.25 13.22 11.63
N LYS A 467 -8.79 12.58 10.55
CA LYS A 467 -7.47 12.81 9.95
C LYS A 467 -7.66 12.85 8.44
N THR A 468 -7.79 14.06 7.88
CA THR A 468 -7.98 14.22 6.44
C THR A 468 -6.78 13.66 5.68
N ASN A 469 -7.02 12.80 4.69
CA ASN A 469 -5.96 12.22 3.88
C ASN A 469 -5.13 13.30 3.16
N GLY A 470 -3.87 12.96 2.88
CA GLY A 470 -2.95 13.80 2.12
C GLY A 470 -2.11 12.99 1.13
N ILE A 471 -1.34 13.70 0.31
CA ILE A 471 -0.39 13.13 -0.65
C ILE A 471 1.01 13.69 -0.38
N THR A 472 2.05 12.92 -0.70
CA THR A 472 3.42 13.44 -0.59
C THR A 472 3.71 14.43 -1.73
N PRO A 473 4.12 15.68 -1.44
CA PRO A 473 4.56 16.64 -2.47
C PRO A 473 5.87 16.25 -3.15
N ARG A 474 6.68 15.36 -2.54
CA ARG A 474 7.93 14.90 -3.15
C ARG A 474 7.64 14.14 -4.43
N ARG A 475 6.76 13.13 -4.38
CA ARG A 475 6.38 12.38 -5.58
C ARG A 475 5.44 13.15 -6.50
N TRP A 476 4.37 13.71 -5.93
CA TRP A 476 3.24 14.25 -6.69
C TRP A 476 3.38 15.72 -7.10
N LEU A 477 4.57 16.30 -6.95
CA LEU A 477 4.89 17.60 -7.52
C LEU A 477 6.37 17.69 -7.88
N LYS A 478 7.28 17.41 -6.93
CA LYS A 478 8.72 17.55 -7.16
C LYS A 478 9.27 16.57 -8.20
N VAL A 479 8.92 15.28 -8.09
CA VAL A 479 9.35 14.22 -9.01
C VAL A 479 8.54 14.24 -10.31
N CYS A 480 7.21 14.19 -10.24
CA CYS A 480 6.41 14.03 -11.46
C CYS A 480 6.44 15.25 -12.39
N ASN A 481 6.79 16.44 -11.88
CA ASN A 481 6.80 17.68 -12.66
C ASN A 481 8.00 18.58 -12.32
N HIS A 482 9.21 18.09 -12.62
CA HIS A 482 10.48 18.83 -12.42
C HIS A 482 10.45 20.27 -12.92
N SER A 483 9.90 20.52 -14.11
CA SER A 483 9.83 21.88 -14.68
C SER A 483 8.98 22.82 -13.81
N LEU A 484 7.82 22.35 -13.32
CA LEU A 484 7.00 23.13 -12.40
C LEU A 484 7.67 23.27 -11.02
N SER A 485 8.27 22.20 -10.51
CA SER A 485 9.05 22.28 -9.26
C SER A 485 10.14 23.34 -9.35
N HIS A 486 10.89 23.40 -10.45
CA HIS A 486 11.96 24.38 -10.62
C HIS A 486 11.43 25.82 -10.73
N LEU A 487 10.28 26.01 -11.38
CA LEU A 487 9.60 27.31 -11.37
C LEU A 487 9.25 27.73 -9.93
N ILE A 488 8.66 26.83 -9.15
CA ILE A 488 8.33 27.08 -7.74
C ILE A 488 9.60 27.34 -6.92
N ASP A 489 10.64 26.53 -7.09
CA ASP A 489 11.92 26.66 -6.38
C ASP A 489 12.55 28.05 -6.61
N ARG A 490 12.47 28.60 -7.83
CA ARG A 490 12.94 29.96 -8.14
C ARG A 490 12.03 31.07 -7.61
N SER A 491 10.72 30.83 -7.55
CA SER A 491 9.75 31.84 -7.08
C SER A 491 9.78 32.00 -5.57
N ILE A 492 9.83 30.89 -4.83
CA ILE A 492 9.61 30.89 -3.38
C ILE A 492 10.68 30.11 -2.60
N GLY A 493 11.76 29.65 -3.22
CA GLY A 493 12.78 28.81 -2.58
C GLY A 493 12.45 27.32 -2.60
N ALA A 494 13.40 26.45 -2.21
CA ALA A 494 13.34 25.00 -2.47
C ALA A 494 12.89 24.12 -1.27
N ASP A 495 12.49 24.72 -0.14
CA ASP A 495 12.14 24.02 1.09
C ASP A 495 10.64 23.72 1.26
N TRP A 496 9.78 24.22 0.35
CA TRP A 496 8.35 23.91 0.31
C TRP A 496 7.98 22.40 0.30
N PRO A 497 8.81 21.43 -0.17
CA PRO A 497 8.42 20.01 -0.11
C PRO A 497 8.31 19.46 1.32
N ARG A 498 8.91 20.14 2.31
CA ARG A 498 8.74 19.85 3.75
C ARG A 498 7.69 20.74 4.42
N ASN A 499 7.37 21.89 3.82
CA ASN A 499 6.36 22.83 4.31
C ASN A 499 5.45 23.29 3.16
N LEU A 500 4.41 22.49 2.87
CA LEU A 500 3.58 22.70 1.69
C LEU A 500 2.73 23.97 1.75
N ASP A 501 2.50 24.54 2.94
CA ASP A 501 1.78 25.80 3.11
C ASP A 501 2.50 26.98 2.44
N ARG A 502 3.82 26.87 2.23
CA ARG A 502 4.60 27.85 1.46
C ARG A 502 4.14 28.02 0.02
N LEU A 503 3.38 27.08 -0.55
CA LEU A 503 2.78 27.29 -1.87
C LEU A 503 1.84 28.50 -1.92
N ARG A 504 1.35 29.00 -0.77
CA ARG A 504 0.61 30.27 -0.70
C ARG A 504 1.47 31.48 -1.07
N ASP A 505 2.79 31.39 -0.92
CA ASP A 505 3.71 32.45 -1.33
C ASP A 505 3.79 32.61 -2.86
N LEU A 506 3.10 31.74 -3.62
CA LEU A 506 2.88 31.89 -5.06
C LEU A 506 1.72 32.84 -5.40
N GLU A 507 0.84 33.16 -4.45
CA GLU A 507 -0.31 34.05 -4.67
C GLU A 507 0.06 35.43 -5.24
N PRO A 508 1.18 36.08 -4.84
CA PRO A 508 1.63 37.33 -5.45
C PRO A 508 1.95 37.23 -6.96
N PHE A 509 2.20 36.04 -7.49
CA PHE A 509 2.54 35.83 -8.91
C PHE A 509 1.31 35.57 -9.81
N ILE A 510 0.08 35.59 -9.26
CA ILE A 510 -1.15 35.30 -10.02
C ILE A 510 -1.31 36.22 -11.23
N ASP A 511 -0.91 37.50 -11.12
CA ASP A 511 -1.00 38.49 -12.18
C ASP A 511 0.32 38.79 -12.87
N ASP A 512 1.42 38.11 -12.49
CA ASP A 512 2.72 38.26 -13.16
C ASP A 512 2.67 37.63 -14.57
N PRO A 513 2.80 38.44 -15.65
CA PRO A 513 2.68 37.94 -17.01
C PRO A 513 3.81 36.97 -17.40
N ASN A 514 5.02 37.15 -16.86
CA ASN A 514 6.16 36.28 -17.15
C ASN A 514 5.97 34.93 -16.46
N TRP A 515 5.60 34.95 -15.18
CA TRP A 515 5.34 33.73 -14.43
C TRP A 515 4.21 32.90 -15.05
N ARG A 516 3.10 33.56 -15.42
CA ARG A 516 1.97 32.91 -16.11
C ARG A 516 2.38 32.31 -17.44
N SER A 517 3.17 33.04 -18.24
CA SER A 517 3.65 32.55 -19.54
C SER A 517 4.48 31.27 -19.37
N GLU A 518 5.41 31.26 -18.42
CA GLU A 518 6.22 30.08 -18.13
C GLU A 518 5.40 28.91 -17.57
N PHE A 519 4.46 29.18 -16.65
CA PHE A 519 3.53 28.18 -16.14
C PHE A 519 2.68 27.54 -17.25
N HIS A 520 2.16 28.35 -18.18
CA HIS A 520 1.43 27.86 -19.35
C HIS A 520 2.31 27.03 -20.27
N ALA A 521 3.55 27.46 -20.54
CA ALA A 521 4.51 26.70 -21.34
C ALA A 521 4.84 25.34 -20.73
N ILE A 522 5.02 25.28 -19.40
CA ILE A 522 5.25 24.03 -18.66
C ILE A 522 4.04 23.09 -18.80
N LYS A 523 2.80 23.60 -18.62
CA LYS A 523 1.60 22.77 -18.81
C LYS A 523 1.47 22.30 -20.25
N ARG A 524 1.80 23.14 -21.23
CA ARG A 524 1.81 22.77 -22.66
C ARG A 524 2.78 21.62 -22.93
N GLN A 525 4.02 21.73 -22.47
CA GLN A 525 5.04 20.69 -22.66
C GLN A 525 4.66 19.38 -21.96
N ASN A 526 4.04 19.44 -20.78
CA ASN A 526 3.49 18.26 -20.09
C ASN A 526 2.40 17.58 -20.94
N LYS A 527 1.49 18.35 -21.56
CA LYS A 527 0.45 17.81 -22.44
C LYS A 527 1.02 17.19 -23.72
N GLU A 528 2.08 17.77 -24.28
CA GLU A 528 2.79 17.20 -25.43
C GLU A 528 3.43 15.85 -25.09
N ARG A 529 4.06 15.73 -23.92
CA ARG A 529 4.59 14.46 -23.41
C ARG A 529 3.47 13.41 -23.26
N LEU A 530 2.34 13.78 -22.68
CA LEU A 530 1.19 12.88 -22.54
C LEU A 530 0.57 12.53 -23.91
N ALA A 531 0.48 13.46 -24.85
CA ALA A 531 0.02 13.19 -26.21
C ALA A 531 0.92 12.15 -26.92
N GLY A 532 2.24 12.26 -26.76
CA GLY A 532 3.19 11.26 -27.24
C GLY A 532 2.97 9.89 -26.60
N LEU A 533 2.69 9.85 -25.30
CA LEU A 533 2.38 8.60 -24.59
C LEU A 533 1.05 7.98 -25.05
N ILE A 534 0.00 8.78 -25.23
CA ILE A 534 -1.29 8.34 -25.79
C ILE A 534 -1.07 7.76 -27.18
N LYS A 535 -0.26 8.42 -28.03
CA LYS A 535 0.07 7.90 -29.35
C LYS A 535 0.79 6.56 -29.27
N LYS A 536 1.79 6.45 -28.39
CA LYS A 536 2.58 5.22 -28.19
C LYS A 536 1.73 4.04 -27.69
N LEU A 537 0.85 4.27 -26.72
CA LEU A 537 0.11 3.19 -26.05
C LEU A 537 -1.25 2.89 -26.67
N CYS A 538 -1.91 3.87 -27.27
CA CYS A 538 -3.28 3.74 -27.79
C CYS A 538 -3.35 3.89 -29.32
N GLY A 539 -2.27 4.30 -29.98
CA GLY A 539 -2.26 4.59 -31.43
C GLY A 539 -3.01 5.88 -31.83
N VAL A 540 -3.61 6.59 -30.87
CA VAL A 540 -4.43 7.79 -31.10
C VAL A 540 -3.55 9.05 -31.12
N THR A 541 -3.65 9.84 -32.19
CA THR A 541 -3.05 11.18 -32.23
C THR A 541 -4.04 12.18 -31.63
N VAL A 542 -3.58 12.95 -30.64
CA VAL A 542 -4.39 13.94 -29.92
C VAL A 542 -3.72 15.32 -29.98
N ASP A 543 -4.52 16.38 -30.00
CA ASP A 543 -4.06 17.76 -30.06
C ASP A 543 -3.72 18.29 -28.65
N PRO A 544 -2.46 18.67 -28.35
CA PRO A 544 -2.09 19.26 -27.07
C PRO A 544 -2.71 20.64 -26.80
N CYS A 545 -3.34 21.31 -27.79
CA CYS A 545 -4.12 22.55 -27.59
C CYS A 545 -5.48 22.26 -26.96
N ALA A 546 -6.08 21.10 -27.22
CA ALA A 546 -7.40 20.72 -26.70
C ALA A 546 -7.42 20.61 -25.17
N LEU A 547 -8.59 20.76 -24.56
CA LEU A 547 -8.76 20.50 -23.12
C LEU A 547 -8.56 19.00 -22.84
N PHE A 548 -7.68 18.65 -21.91
CA PHE A 548 -7.49 17.26 -21.47
C PHE A 548 -8.41 17.01 -20.28
N ASP A 549 -9.45 16.21 -20.49
CA ASP A 549 -10.47 15.85 -19.51
C ASP A 549 -10.18 14.44 -18.99
N VAL A 550 -9.68 14.34 -17.75
CA VAL A 550 -9.01 13.15 -17.23
C VAL A 550 -9.83 12.48 -16.14
N GLN A 551 -10.12 11.19 -16.29
CA GLN A 551 -10.73 10.36 -15.26
C GLN A 551 -9.93 9.07 -15.05
N ILE A 552 -8.94 9.13 -14.15
CA ILE A 552 -8.07 8.00 -13.80
C ILE A 552 -8.33 7.54 -12.35
N LYS A 553 -8.85 6.32 -12.19
CA LYS A 553 -9.13 5.68 -10.88
C LYS A 553 -9.64 4.26 -11.10
N ARG A 554 -9.65 3.43 -10.05
CA ARG A 554 -10.31 2.10 -10.08
C ARG A 554 -11.69 2.20 -10.72
N LEU A 555 -12.01 1.24 -11.57
CA LEU A 555 -13.31 1.20 -12.22
C LEU A 555 -14.38 0.64 -11.29
N HIS A 556 -15.47 1.39 -11.10
CA HIS A 556 -16.58 0.99 -10.25
C HIS A 556 -17.82 1.82 -10.59
N GLU A 557 -19.02 1.23 -10.46
CA GLU A 557 -20.29 1.94 -10.69
C GLU A 557 -20.40 3.25 -9.91
N TYR A 558 -20.12 3.26 -8.60
CA TYR A 558 -20.22 4.49 -7.79
C TYR A 558 -19.21 5.58 -8.18
N LYS A 559 -18.13 5.22 -8.91
CA LYS A 559 -17.16 6.18 -9.47
C LYS A 559 -17.64 6.82 -10.78
N ARG A 560 -18.74 6.31 -11.35
CA ARG A 560 -19.51 6.90 -12.44
C ARG A 560 -18.72 7.16 -13.73
N GLN A 561 -17.77 6.29 -14.11
CA GLN A 561 -17.14 6.34 -15.43
C GLN A 561 -18.18 6.22 -16.56
N HIS A 562 -19.25 5.45 -16.35
CA HIS A 562 -20.37 5.35 -17.29
C HIS A 562 -21.11 6.68 -17.46
N LEU A 563 -21.21 7.52 -16.43
CA LEU A 563 -21.81 8.86 -16.55
C LEU A 563 -20.96 9.76 -17.44
N ASN A 564 -19.63 9.69 -17.30
CA ASN A 564 -18.71 10.42 -18.19
C ASN A 564 -18.83 9.92 -19.63
N LEU A 565 -18.98 8.61 -19.84
CA LEU A 565 -19.27 8.04 -21.17
C LEU A 565 -20.56 8.61 -21.78
N LEU A 566 -21.64 8.73 -21.00
CA LEU A 566 -22.89 9.35 -21.48
C LEU A 566 -22.70 10.82 -21.89
N HIS A 567 -21.87 11.57 -21.17
CA HIS A 567 -21.49 12.93 -21.53
C HIS A 567 -20.72 12.97 -22.86
N ILE A 568 -19.73 12.10 -23.04
CA ILE A 568 -18.98 11.96 -24.30
C ILE A 568 -19.92 11.68 -25.48
N LEU A 569 -20.86 10.74 -25.32
CA LEU A 569 -21.86 10.42 -26.33
C LEU A 569 -22.78 11.60 -26.64
N THR A 570 -23.12 12.41 -25.63
CA THR A 570 -23.93 13.62 -25.80
C THR A 570 -23.19 14.66 -26.64
N LEU A 571 -21.91 14.93 -26.33
CA LEU A 571 -21.07 15.85 -27.11
C LEU A 571 -20.89 15.37 -28.54
N TYR A 572 -20.64 14.07 -28.71
CA TYR A 572 -20.50 13.46 -30.03
C TYR A 572 -21.77 13.59 -30.87
N ARG A 573 -22.95 13.31 -30.32
CA ARG A 573 -24.23 13.50 -31.02
C ARG A 573 -24.47 14.95 -31.41
N ARG A 574 -24.16 15.91 -30.52
CA ARG A 574 -24.29 17.35 -30.83
C ARG A 574 -23.41 17.76 -32.01
N LEU A 575 -22.17 17.27 -32.06
CA LEU A 575 -21.25 17.49 -33.18
C LEU A 575 -21.74 16.85 -34.48
N LEU A 576 -22.37 15.68 -34.42
CA LEU A 576 -22.96 15.07 -35.62
C LEU A 576 -24.16 15.85 -36.16
N HIS A 577 -24.97 16.45 -35.28
CA HIS A 577 -26.09 17.31 -35.69
C HIS A 577 -25.64 18.67 -36.21
N ASN A 578 -24.57 19.23 -35.64
CA ASN A 578 -23.98 20.48 -36.08
C ASN A 578 -22.44 20.37 -36.06
N PRO A 579 -21.81 19.97 -37.17
CA PRO A 579 -20.35 19.89 -37.28
C PRO A 579 -19.63 21.22 -37.00
N HIS A 580 -20.30 22.34 -37.29
CA HIS A 580 -19.79 23.70 -37.06
C HIS A 580 -20.03 24.22 -35.65
N LEU A 581 -20.60 23.41 -34.74
CA LEU A 581 -20.82 23.78 -33.36
C LEU A 581 -19.52 24.32 -32.75
N ASP A 582 -19.60 25.55 -32.22
CA ASP A 582 -18.50 26.17 -31.48
C ASP A 582 -18.41 25.51 -30.09
N ILE A 583 -17.49 24.57 -29.98
CA ILE A 583 -17.20 23.85 -28.75
C ILE A 583 -15.69 23.70 -28.60
N THR A 584 -15.20 23.88 -27.37
CA THR A 584 -13.80 23.65 -27.03
C THR A 584 -13.41 22.21 -27.38
N PRO A 585 -12.37 22.00 -28.22
CA PRO A 585 -11.85 20.67 -28.49
C PRO A 585 -11.45 19.95 -27.20
N ARG A 586 -11.76 18.66 -27.09
CA ARG A 586 -11.53 17.85 -25.88
C ARG A 586 -10.89 16.51 -26.16
N VAL A 587 -9.95 16.15 -25.31
CA VAL A 587 -9.32 14.83 -25.23
C VAL A 587 -9.75 14.19 -23.90
N PHE A 588 -10.63 13.21 -23.96
CA PHE A 588 -11.04 12.44 -22.80
C PHE A 588 -10.02 11.34 -22.53
N VAL A 589 -9.43 11.33 -21.34
CA VAL A 589 -8.38 10.40 -20.94
C VAL A 589 -8.86 9.52 -19.79
N PHE A 590 -8.98 8.23 -20.05
CA PHE A 590 -9.30 7.21 -19.06
C PHE A 590 -8.07 6.34 -18.76
N ALA A 591 -7.95 5.92 -17.51
CA ALA A 591 -7.04 4.86 -17.10
C ALA A 591 -7.61 4.22 -15.82
N ALA A 592 -7.92 2.94 -15.88
CA ALA A 592 -8.60 2.23 -14.80
C ALA A 592 -8.42 0.71 -14.95
N LYS A 593 -8.41 0.00 -13.82
CA LYS A 593 -8.53 -1.46 -13.75
C LYS A 593 -9.91 -1.83 -13.18
N ALA A 594 -10.55 -2.84 -13.75
CA ALA A 594 -11.72 -3.50 -13.16
C ALA A 594 -11.27 -4.74 -12.39
N ALA A 595 -11.96 -5.10 -11.29
CA ALA A 595 -11.67 -6.38 -10.63
C ALA A 595 -12.06 -7.55 -11.56
N PRO A 596 -11.34 -8.69 -11.54
CA PRO A 596 -11.55 -9.77 -12.52
C PRO A 596 -12.99 -10.32 -12.53
N GLY A 597 -13.60 -10.52 -11.35
CA GLY A 597 -14.99 -10.98 -11.20
C GLY A 597 -16.06 -9.91 -11.46
N TYR A 598 -15.68 -8.63 -11.57
CA TYR A 598 -16.65 -7.54 -11.68
C TYR A 598 -17.09 -7.31 -13.13
N ARG A 599 -18.04 -8.15 -13.58
CA ARG A 599 -18.55 -8.16 -14.96
C ARG A 599 -18.97 -6.77 -15.48
N LEU A 600 -19.82 -6.05 -14.74
CA LEU A 600 -20.33 -4.74 -15.18
C LEU A 600 -19.21 -3.70 -15.30
N ALA A 601 -18.21 -3.75 -14.43
CA ALA A 601 -17.04 -2.89 -14.58
C ALA A 601 -16.28 -3.21 -15.88
N LYS A 602 -16.03 -4.50 -16.19
CA LYS A 602 -15.38 -4.88 -17.45
C LYS A 602 -16.19 -4.44 -18.69
N GLU A 603 -17.51 -4.50 -18.64
CA GLU A 603 -18.39 -4.00 -19.70
C GLU A 603 -18.29 -2.47 -19.89
N ILE A 604 -18.20 -1.70 -18.81
CA ILE A 604 -18.00 -0.24 -18.91
C ILE A 604 -16.67 0.08 -19.60
N ILE A 605 -15.58 -0.66 -19.29
CA ILE A 605 -14.30 -0.52 -20.00
C ILE A 605 -14.48 -0.78 -21.49
N HIS A 606 -15.14 -1.88 -21.83
CA HIS A 606 -15.39 -2.25 -23.22
C HIS A 606 -16.21 -1.19 -23.96
N ALA A 607 -17.27 -0.67 -23.34
CA ALA A 607 -18.11 0.38 -23.90
C ALA A 607 -17.33 1.69 -24.17
N ILE A 608 -16.43 2.08 -23.26
CA ILE A 608 -15.55 3.25 -23.46
C ILE A 608 -14.62 3.01 -24.66
N ASN A 609 -13.96 1.85 -24.72
CA ASN A 609 -13.04 1.51 -25.81
C ASN A 609 -13.75 1.42 -27.17
N ALA A 610 -14.92 0.78 -27.23
CA ALA A 610 -15.72 0.70 -28.45
C ALA A 610 -16.18 2.08 -28.93
N THR A 611 -16.62 2.93 -28.00
CA THR A 611 -17.01 4.31 -28.30
C THR A 611 -15.80 5.13 -28.79
N ALA A 612 -14.64 4.98 -28.15
CA ALA A 612 -13.40 5.63 -28.55
C ALA A 612 -12.98 5.26 -29.97
N ALA A 613 -13.05 3.97 -30.32
CA ALA A 613 -12.75 3.48 -31.66
C ALA A 613 -13.61 4.15 -32.74
N ARG A 614 -14.91 4.38 -32.46
CA ARG A 614 -15.80 5.08 -33.40
C ARG A 614 -15.51 6.58 -33.49
N ILE A 615 -15.41 7.26 -32.35
CA ILE A 615 -15.24 8.73 -32.29
C ILE A 615 -13.90 9.14 -32.90
N ASN A 616 -12.82 8.42 -32.60
CA ASN A 616 -11.47 8.82 -33.01
C ASN A 616 -11.25 8.76 -34.53
N HIS A 617 -12.05 7.98 -35.26
CA HIS A 617 -11.99 7.83 -36.72
C HIS A 617 -13.14 8.55 -37.45
N ASP A 618 -13.99 9.30 -36.74
CA ASP A 618 -15.06 10.04 -37.39
C ASP A 618 -14.56 11.40 -37.88
N GLU A 619 -14.45 11.57 -39.20
CA GLU A 619 -14.01 12.83 -39.81
C GLU A 619 -15.06 13.94 -39.68
N ARG A 620 -16.35 13.59 -39.51
CA ARG A 620 -17.48 14.55 -39.46
C ARG A 620 -17.38 15.52 -38.29
N ILE A 621 -16.67 15.13 -37.22
CA ILE A 621 -16.51 15.96 -36.02
C ILE A 621 -15.24 16.83 -36.05
N GLY A 622 -14.48 16.80 -37.15
CA GLY A 622 -13.32 17.67 -37.37
C GLY A 622 -12.22 17.56 -36.31
N GLY A 623 -12.08 16.39 -35.67
CA GLY A 623 -11.10 16.17 -34.61
C GLY A 623 -11.41 16.89 -33.28
N LYS A 624 -12.57 17.54 -33.12
CA LYS A 624 -12.96 18.29 -31.91
C LYS A 624 -13.11 17.40 -30.67
N LEU A 625 -13.23 16.09 -30.83
CA LEU A 625 -13.38 15.14 -29.74
C LEU A 625 -12.46 13.94 -29.97
N LYS A 626 -11.66 13.60 -28.97
CA LYS A 626 -10.86 12.36 -28.92
C LYS A 626 -11.07 11.67 -27.59
N VAL A 627 -10.98 10.34 -27.59
CA VAL A 627 -11.08 9.51 -26.38
C VAL A 627 -9.92 8.52 -26.36
N ALA A 628 -9.17 8.47 -25.27
CA ALA A 628 -8.06 7.54 -25.08
C ALA A 628 -8.22 6.80 -23.75
N PHE A 629 -8.09 5.46 -23.79
CA PHE A 629 -8.05 4.64 -22.59
C PHE A 629 -6.64 4.05 -22.47
N LEU A 630 -5.82 4.59 -21.57
CA LEU A 630 -4.47 4.08 -21.35
C LEU A 630 -4.53 2.79 -20.52
N PRO A 631 -3.90 1.69 -21.00
CA PRO A 631 -3.93 0.42 -20.30
C PRO A 631 -3.00 0.42 -19.07
N ASN A 632 -3.25 -0.53 -18.16
CA ASN A 632 -2.40 -0.84 -17.01
C ASN A 632 -2.11 0.36 -16.10
N TYR A 633 -3.17 1.02 -15.65
CA TYR A 633 -3.06 2.11 -14.68
C TYR A 633 -2.27 1.69 -13.42
N GLY A 634 -1.26 2.49 -13.09
CA GLY A 634 -0.33 2.34 -11.97
C GLY A 634 0.30 3.69 -11.61
N VAL A 635 1.28 3.71 -10.70
CA VAL A 635 1.88 4.96 -10.21
C VAL A 635 2.63 5.68 -11.32
N SER A 636 3.48 4.95 -12.05
CA SER A 636 4.28 5.57 -13.12
C SER A 636 3.41 6.15 -14.22
N LEU A 637 2.27 5.52 -14.53
CA LEU A 637 1.33 6.09 -15.50
C LEU A 637 0.63 7.33 -14.93
N ALA A 638 0.24 7.31 -13.65
CA ALA A 638 -0.37 8.46 -13.00
C ALA A 638 0.56 9.68 -12.98
N GLU A 639 1.86 9.49 -12.71
CA GLU A 639 2.89 10.55 -12.73
C GLU A 639 3.06 11.20 -14.10
N LYS A 640 2.75 10.50 -15.20
CA LYS A 640 2.79 11.07 -16.55
C LYS A 640 1.47 11.77 -16.94
N ILE A 641 0.36 11.44 -16.27
CA ILE A 641 -0.97 11.98 -16.58
C ILE A 641 -1.27 13.25 -15.77
N ILE A 642 -0.92 13.25 -14.48
CA ILE A 642 -1.10 14.36 -13.53
C ILE A 642 -0.08 15.47 -13.81
#